data_AF-A0A7C9NV58-F1
#
_entry.id   AF-A0A7C9NV58-F1
#
_cell.length_a   1.000
_cell.length_b   1.000
_cell.length_c   1.000
_cell.angle_alpha   90.00
_cell.angle_beta   90.00
_cell.angle_gamma   90.00
#
_symmetry.space_group_name_H-M   'P 1'
#
loop_
_entity.id
_entity.type
_entity.pdbx_description
1 polymer ?
#
loop_
_entity_poly.entity_id
_entity_poly.type
_entity_poly.pdbx_seq_one_letter_code
_entity_poly.pdbx_strand_id
1 'polypeptide(L)'
;MLPGVAQASARTGFSMTLSLCARFGGASLSSRAAFAAVLSLLLASVLCLPAASAPGRAWADEAGAPAWDDAPGASSPEERLSYLRELAEGGNVTIHVMAFMSSDAILVESDGRFGLVDAGEDDDYPDGSDPRYPLRDGIIIGEGHEDELIAYMKSLGVTSGNLEFVLGTHPHSDHIGALDEVIYEFQPSRVYLMEYQDSYVTRPDDLWDNLYVYDHVLQATADTGAVLVQFFDEAAPVIPASREDAPEPDSPGDAEGAPGTGKDAPVAFGEPADDSDDSLTGNPVFMLGSALIEVMNYSEDYKHTPKPDANYFSLGVKVSAGGKSGFLAGDINNYGDEDETRLAPLVGKVDFLKLGHHGGAGSNTSDYLRTLSPSVVMQTSDFPGASQALVDDSLKLGYRYYDSAVVTEKGLPALAVTFEDGRLTTNIAVEGYRVRSRSSSPHYHLFRNFAPVRYSGIVEDQDRRFFFKNSFVALEDAWYTDGSGTYRLDSDGLPLEGFQTIDDKRYCFDEETGVLLKGPRWIEDGTSRFRITADGSFASGWHLVEGLWYWLDPQTYAMATGWLEVDGKRYVLEDDGAMAADRWIQRDGQRYWASASGALSTGWKLVGDRWYWLDPQTYAMATGWYKVTGEWNWSDSEGVWHPNEWKRDAAGWWYAWADGTYPTSSWQLIDGEWYRFDGSGYMCTGWCLAGGRWYYLAGDGAMRIGWQRVDGEWYYLGDSVDDGAMRTGWQKVSGQWYFLEDSGAMATGWKRIGGAWYYLTGSGSMAVGWQKVGGEWYYLGDSPDDGAMRTGWQKVGGTWYFLHESGAMAHSCWVGSYYVDGSGAMVTDAWVDGYYVDATGRWDPSK
;
A
#
# COMPACT_ATOMS: atom_id res chain seq x y z
N MET A 1 42.03 -15.88 -17.14
CA MET A 1 42.72 -16.95 -17.89
C MET A 1 41.70 -17.57 -18.83
N LEU A 2 42.01 -17.49 -20.12
CA LEU A 2 41.23 -17.90 -21.31
C LEU A 2 41.14 -19.45 -21.44
N PRO A 3 40.54 -20.02 -22.52
CA PRO A 3 39.18 -19.89 -23.06
C PRO A 3 38.63 -21.28 -23.55
N GLY A 4 37.44 -21.34 -24.18
CA GLY A 4 37.02 -22.56 -24.88
C GLY A 4 35.74 -22.43 -25.69
N VAL A 5 35.90 -22.21 -26.99
CA VAL A 5 34.88 -22.12 -28.05
C VAL A 5 34.53 -23.52 -28.58
N ALA A 6 33.26 -23.79 -28.90
CA ALA A 6 32.87 -24.65 -30.05
C ALA A 6 31.37 -24.53 -30.40
N GLN A 7 31.09 -24.16 -31.65
CA GLN A 7 29.82 -24.38 -32.37
C GLN A 7 29.69 -25.85 -32.81
N ALA A 8 28.47 -26.40 -32.88
CA ALA A 8 27.88 -26.99 -34.10
C ALA A 8 26.54 -27.73 -33.86
N SER A 9 25.52 -27.26 -34.57
CA SER A 9 24.44 -27.94 -35.32
C SER A 9 23.61 -29.14 -34.78
N ALA A 10 22.29 -28.93 -34.93
CA ALA A 10 21.28 -29.80 -35.58
C ALA A 10 20.48 -30.85 -34.78
N ARG A 11 19.17 -30.57 -34.79
CA ARG A 11 18.00 -31.45 -35.04
C ARG A 11 17.30 -32.18 -33.86
N THR A 12 16.03 -31.80 -33.75
CA THR A 12 14.80 -32.62 -33.55
C THR A 12 14.56 -33.32 -32.22
N GLY A 13 13.37 -33.09 -31.67
CA GLY A 13 12.67 -34.10 -30.86
C GLY A 13 11.94 -33.56 -29.62
N PHE A 14 10.72 -33.07 -29.80
CA PHE A 14 9.73 -32.95 -28.73
C PHE A 14 9.32 -34.35 -28.24
N SER A 15 9.35 -34.59 -26.93
CA SER A 15 8.44 -35.53 -26.25
C SER A 15 8.54 -35.35 -24.74
N MET A 16 7.52 -34.72 -24.14
CA MET A 16 7.27 -34.78 -22.71
C MET A 16 6.40 -36.01 -22.41
N THR A 17 6.97 -36.96 -21.68
CA THR A 17 6.23 -38.02 -20.98
C THR A 17 5.76 -37.50 -19.63
N LEU A 18 4.44 -37.42 -19.42
CA LEU A 18 3.82 -37.30 -18.10
C LEU A 18 3.18 -38.65 -17.74
N SER A 19 3.65 -39.19 -16.62
CA SER A 19 3.29 -40.51 -16.11
C SER A 19 2.02 -40.44 -15.26
N LEU A 20 1.15 -41.41 -15.51
CA LEU A 20 -0.10 -41.71 -14.82
C LEU A 20 0.16 -42.14 -13.36
N CYS A 21 -0.69 -41.68 -12.43
CA CYS A 21 -1.09 -42.49 -11.28
C CYS A 21 -2.51 -42.11 -10.83
N ALA A 22 -3.40 -43.11 -10.88
CA ALA A 22 -4.82 -43.01 -10.60
C ALA A 22 -5.14 -43.27 -9.11
N ARG A 23 -6.29 -42.75 -8.64
CA ARG A 23 -7.19 -43.48 -7.72
C ARG A 23 -8.63 -42.94 -7.76
N PHE A 24 -9.54 -43.89 -7.52
CA PHE A 24 -10.96 -43.92 -7.88
C PHE A 24 -11.93 -43.44 -6.77
N GLY A 25 -13.15 -43.09 -7.21
CA GLY A 25 -14.42 -43.11 -6.47
C GLY A 25 -15.33 -41.99 -6.99
N GLY A 26 -16.37 -42.18 -7.81
CA GLY A 26 -17.48 -43.15 -7.76
C GLY A 26 -18.75 -42.39 -7.29
N ALA A 27 -19.52 -41.75 -8.17
CA ALA A 27 -20.86 -42.12 -8.69
C ALA A 27 -21.69 -40.82 -8.82
N SER A 28 -22.68 -40.56 -9.68
CA SER A 28 -23.28 -41.20 -10.87
C SER A 28 -24.34 -40.24 -11.46
N LEU A 29 -24.54 -40.28 -12.80
CA LEU A 29 -25.76 -39.92 -13.57
C LEU A 29 -26.16 -38.41 -13.60
N SER A 30 -26.55 -37.75 -14.69
CA SER A 30 -26.94 -38.04 -16.09
C SER A 30 -26.89 -36.67 -16.81
N SER A 31 -26.36 -36.48 -18.03
CA SER A 31 -26.99 -36.82 -19.31
C SER A 31 -25.99 -36.61 -20.45
N ARG A 32 -25.88 -37.62 -21.33
CA ARG A 32 -25.12 -37.60 -22.59
C ARG A 32 -25.99 -37.09 -23.75
N ALA A 33 -25.45 -36.16 -24.54
CA ALA A 33 -25.56 -36.01 -26.01
C ALA A 33 -25.14 -34.56 -26.33
N ALA A 34 -24.21 -34.22 -27.22
CA ALA A 34 -23.37 -34.93 -28.16
C ALA A 34 -22.18 -34.00 -28.48
N PHE A 35 -20.94 -34.49 -28.44
CA PHE A 35 -19.78 -33.76 -28.97
C PHE A 35 -18.88 -34.80 -29.65
N ALA A 36 -19.18 -35.07 -30.91
CA ALA A 36 -18.31 -35.76 -31.84
C ALA A 36 -18.68 -35.29 -33.25
N ALA A 37 -17.64 -34.92 -34.02
CA ALA A 37 -17.64 -34.34 -35.36
C ALA A 37 -17.96 -32.83 -35.42
N VAL A 38 -16.94 -31.99 -35.65
CA VAL A 38 -16.69 -31.34 -36.95
C VAL A 38 -15.23 -30.83 -36.97
N LEU A 39 -14.33 -31.62 -37.57
CA LEU A 39 -13.16 -31.12 -38.28
C LEU A 39 -13.21 -31.77 -39.66
N SER A 40 -14.06 -31.23 -40.54
CA SER A 40 -14.13 -31.52 -41.97
C SER A 40 -15.18 -30.60 -42.57
N LEU A 41 -14.77 -29.42 -43.07
CA LEU A 41 -15.31 -28.72 -44.24
C LEU A 41 -14.65 -27.34 -44.35
N LEU A 42 -13.41 -27.36 -44.85
CA LEU A 42 -12.92 -26.34 -45.76
C LEU A 42 -13.70 -26.49 -47.09
N LEU A 43 -14.03 -25.35 -47.71
CA LEU A 43 -14.80 -25.16 -48.95
C LEU A 43 -16.30 -25.48 -48.86
N ALA A 44 -17.10 -24.45 -48.55
CA ALA A 44 -18.28 -24.04 -49.34
C ALA A 44 -19.07 -22.95 -48.62
N SER A 45 -18.76 -21.67 -48.91
CA SER A 45 -19.73 -20.56 -48.89
C SER A 45 -19.05 -19.24 -49.24
N VAL A 46 -18.44 -19.17 -50.43
CA VAL A 46 -18.54 -17.95 -51.24
C VAL A 46 -19.94 -18.03 -51.84
N LEU A 47 -20.91 -17.48 -51.12
CA LEU A 47 -22.21 -17.15 -51.68
C LEU A 47 -22.32 -15.64 -51.59
N CYS A 48 -22.10 -15.00 -52.74
CA CYS A 48 -22.68 -13.71 -53.04
C CYS A 48 -24.14 -13.76 -52.62
N LEU A 49 -24.49 -13.00 -51.59
CA LEU A 49 -25.86 -12.55 -51.42
C LEU A 49 -26.06 -11.48 -52.50
N PRO A 50 -26.99 -11.66 -53.44
CA PRO A 50 -27.31 -10.60 -54.36
C PRO A 50 -27.93 -9.48 -53.52
N ALA A 51 -27.56 -8.23 -53.85
CA ALA A 51 -28.35 -7.07 -53.50
C ALA A 51 -29.82 -7.41 -53.74
N ALA A 52 -30.63 -7.29 -52.69
CA ALA A 52 -32.07 -7.32 -52.84
C ALA A 52 -32.43 -6.10 -53.68
N SER A 53 -32.51 -6.30 -55.00
CA SER A 53 -33.18 -5.37 -55.89
C SER A 53 -34.62 -5.30 -55.41
N ALA A 54 -34.95 -4.20 -54.74
CA ALA A 54 -36.33 -3.75 -54.65
C ALA A 54 -36.89 -3.76 -56.08
N PRO A 55 -38.14 -4.20 -56.30
CA PRO A 55 -38.69 -4.28 -57.64
C PRO A 55 -38.62 -2.90 -58.25
N GLY A 56 -37.88 -2.77 -59.36
CA GLY A 56 -37.80 -1.54 -60.12
C GLY A 56 -39.21 -1.04 -60.40
N ARG A 57 -39.63 -0.02 -59.65
CA ARG A 57 -40.63 0.90 -60.16
C ARG A 57 -39.90 1.66 -61.26
N ALA A 58 -40.11 1.19 -62.48
CA ALA A 58 -39.89 2.01 -63.65
C ALA A 58 -40.60 3.35 -63.38
N TRP A 59 -39.82 4.38 -63.04
CA TRP A 59 -40.26 5.74 -63.23
C TRP A 59 -40.42 5.92 -64.72
N ALA A 60 -41.62 6.29 -65.12
CA ALA A 60 -42.00 6.45 -66.50
C ALA A 60 -41.17 7.60 -67.10
N ASP A 61 -40.42 7.28 -68.15
CA ASP A 61 -39.71 8.22 -69.04
C ASP A 61 -40.65 9.22 -69.79
N GLU A 62 -41.84 9.53 -69.29
CA GLU A 62 -42.83 10.35 -70.03
C GLU A 62 -43.60 11.41 -69.23
N ALA A 63 -43.19 11.74 -68.01
CA ALA A 63 -43.64 12.97 -67.36
C ALA A 63 -42.45 13.58 -66.62
N GLY A 64 -41.91 14.68 -67.17
CA GLY A 64 -40.82 15.41 -66.55
C GLY A 64 -41.08 15.60 -65.06
N ALA A 65 -40.07 15.31 -64.24
CA ALA A 65 -40.03 15.77 -62.87
C ALA A 65 -40.46 17.25 -62.86
N PRO A 66 -41.35 17.69 -61.96
CA PRO A 66 -41.73 19.09 -61.90
C PRO A 66 -40.46 19.93 -61.83
N ALA A 67 -40.36 20.95 -62.68
CA ALA A 67 -39.21 21.83 -62.71
C ALA A 67 -38.95 22.32 -61.27
N TRP A 68 -37.76 22.02 -60.78
CA TRP A 68 -37.24 22.24 -59.43
C TRP A 68 -37.29 23.73 -59.01
N ASP A 69 -37.59 24.61 -59.97
CA ASP A 69 -37.66 26.05 -59.84
C ASP A 69 -39.04 26.62 -59.46
N ASP A 70 -40.14 25.86 -59.61
CA ASP A 70 -41.49 26.39 -59.42
C ASP A 70 -42.27 25.64 -58.33
N ALA A 71 -42.25 26.14 -57.09
CA ALA A 71 -43.33 25.87 -56.14
C ALA A 71 -44.57 26.63 -56.65
N PRO A 72 -45.58 25.96 -57.25
CA PRO A 72 -46.60 26.66 -58.01
C PRO A 72 -47.45 27.55 -57.09
N GLY A 73 -47.24 28.87 -57.16
CA GLY A 73 -47.97 29.87 -56.38
C GLY A 73 -47.35 30.30 -55.05
N ALA A 74 -46.13 29.88 -54.72
CA ALA A 74 -45.39 30.44 -53.57
C ALA A 74 -44.87 31.85 -53.92
N SER A 75 -45.19 32.84 -53.09
CA SER A 75 -44.84 34.25 -53.29
C SER A 75 -43.70 34.74 -52.38
N SER A 76 -43.30 33.93 -51.39
CA SER A 76 -42.16 34.16 -50.50
C SER A 76 -41.25 32.93 -50.35
N PRO A 77 -39.97 33.13 -49.97
CA PRO A 77 -39.07 32.02 -49.62
C PRO A 77 -39.63 31.05 -48.58
N GLU A 78 -40.32 31.55 -47.56
CA GLU A 78 -40.94 30.72 -46.51
C GLU A 78 -42.06 29.80 -47.05
N GLU A 79 -42.89 30.30 -47.97
CA GLU A 79 -43.95 29.51 -48.62
C GLU A 79 -43.33 28.41 -49.49
N ARG A 80 -42.26 28.73 -50.23
CA ARG A 80 -41.52 27.76 -51.06
C ARG A 80 -40.88 26.68 -50.19
N LEU A 81 -40.18 27.06 -49.13
CA LEU A 81 -39.56 26.12 -48.19
C LEU A 81 -40.59 25.19 -47.55
N SER A 82 -41.75 25.71 -47.17
CA SER A 82 -42.85 24.92 -46.61
C SER A 82 -43.35 23.87 -47.61
N TYR A 83 -43.53 24.24 -48.88
CA TYR A 83 -43.91 23.32 -49.95
C TYR A 83 -42.87 22.22 -50.18
N LEU A 84 -41.58 22.57 -50.24
CA LEU A 84 -40.50 21.59 -50.44
C LEU A 84 -40.40 20.61 -49.27
N ARG A 85 -40.63 21.08 -48.03
CA ARG A 85 -40.70 20.21 -46.85
C ARG A 85 -41.85 19.20 -46.96
N GLU A 86 -43.03 19.63 -47.40
CA GLU A 86 -44.18 18.73 -47.63
C GLU A 86 -43.86 17.67 -48.71
N LEU A 87 -43.15 18.03 -49.78
CA LEU A 87 -42.71 17.06 -50.78
C LEU A 87 -41.75 16.02 -50.21
N ALA A 88 -40.82 16.45 -49.36
CA ALA A 88 -39.83 15.57 -48.75
C ALA A 88 -40.43 14.61 -47.71
N GLU A 89 -41.60 14.89 -47.12
CA GLU A 89 -42.23 14.03 -46.10
C GLU A 89 -42.49 12.60 -46.58
N GLY A 90 -42.78 12.41 -47.87
CA GLY A 90 -42.98 11.09 -48.49
C GLY A 90 -41.74 10.51 -49.17
N GLY A 91 -40.60 11.20 -49.09
CA GLY A 91 -39.36 10.84 -49.77
C GLY A 91 -38.49 9.84 -49.02
N ASN A 92 -37.34 9.53 -49.61
CA ASN A 92 -36.28 8.73 -49.00
C ASN A 92 -34.92 9.41 -49.17
N VAL A 93 -33.99 9.10 -48.27
CA VAL A 93 -32.58 9.44 -48.41
C VAL A 93 -31.71 8.46 -47.65
N THR A 94 -30.54 8.13 -48.17
CA THR A 94 -29.46 7.51 -47.41
C THR A 94 -28.26 8.44 -47.37
N ILE A 95 -27.78 8.71 -46.16
CA ILE A 95 -26.61 9.52 -45.89
C ILE A 95 -25.47 8.57 -45.52
N HIS A 96 -24.38 8.61 -46.29
CA HIS A 96 -23.20 7.79 -46.11
C HIS A 96 -22.08 8.66 -45.57
N VAL A 97 -21.77 8.54 -44.28
CA VAL A 97 -20.60 9.20 -43.68
C VAL A 97 -19.43 8.24 -43.75
N MET A 98 -18.38 8.63 -44.49
CA MET A 98 -17.19 7.80 -44.65
C MET A 98 -16.48 7.62 -43.29
N ALA A 99 -15.89 6.44 -43.09
CA ALA A 99 -15.22 6.06 -41.85
C ALA A 99 -13.71 6.37 -41.88
N PHE A 100 -13.33 7.44 -42.58
CA PHE A 100 -11.97 7.93 -42.61
C PHE A 100 -11.64 8.62 -41.27
N MET A 101 -10.39 8.53 -40.84
CA MET A 101 -9.98 9.07 -39.55
C MET A 101 -9.67 10.55 -39.70
N SER A 102 -10.39 11.41 -38.98
CA SER A 102 -10.24 12.87 -39.03
C SER A 102 -10.40 13.45 -40.44
N SER A 103 -11.31 12.88 -41.23
CA SER A 103 -11.60 13.35 -42.58
C SER A 103 -13.10 13.28 -42.84
N ASP A 104 -13.62 14.31 -43.49
CA ASP A 104 -15.04 14.53 -43.69
C ASP A 104 -15.41 14.28 -45.15
N ALA A 105 -16.02 13.13 -45.42
CA ALA A 105 -16.62 12.82 -46.72
C ALA A 105 -18.02 12.25 -46.51
N ILE A 106 -19.02 12.88 -47.13
CA ILE A 106 -20.43 12.52 -46.91
C ILE A 106 -21.19 12.45 -48.23
N LEU A 107 -21.53 11.24 -48.65
CA LEU A 107 -22.36 11.02 -49.83
C LEU A 107 -23.84 10.97 -49.42
N VAL A 108 -24.69 11.71 -50.14
CA VAL A 108 -26.14 11.72 -49.97
C VAL A 108 -26.78 11.07 -51.19
N GLU A 109 -27.54 10.00 -50.98
CA GLU A 109 -28.27 9.28 -52.03
C GLU A 109 -29.78 9.47 -51.84
N SER A 110 -30.50 9.87 -52.89
CA SER A 110 -31.97 9.89 -52.92
C SER A 110 -32.47 9.51 -54.32
N ASP A 111 -33.30 8.48 -54.41
CA ASP A 111 -33.90 8.00 -55.66
C ASP A 111 -32.90 7.74 -56.82
N GLY A 112 -31.69 7.24 -56.49
CA GLY A 112 -30.63 6.96 -57.47
C GLY A 112 -29.85 8.19 -57.97
N ARG A 113 -30.10 9.36 -57.36
CA ARG A 113 -29.33 10.60 -57.53
C ARG A 113 -28.43 10.81 -56.32
N PHE A 114 -27.29 11.44 -56.55
CA PHE A 114 -26.24 11.62 -55.55
C PHE A 114 -25.84 13.08 -55.41
N GLY A 115 -25.53 13.47 -54.18
CA GLY A 115 -24.79 14.69 -53.87
C GLY A 115 -23.65 14.36 -52.93
N LEU A 116 -22.54 15.07 -53.04
CA LEU A 116 -21.41 14.93 -52.12
C LEU A 116 -21.29 16.20 -51.28
N VAL A 117 -21.19 16.05 -49.96
CA VAL A 117 -20.89 17.12 -48.99
C VAL A 117 -19.54 16.75 -48.39
N ASP A 118 -18.52 17.54 -48.75
CA ASP A 118 -17.11 17.29 -48.48
C ASP A 118 -16.60 15.95 -49.08
N ALA A 119 -15.33 15.90 -49.47
CA ALA A 119 -14.66 14.74 -50.08
C ALA A 119 -13.54 14.18 -49.21
N GLY A 120 -13.17 14.85 -48.13
CA GLY A 120 -12.10 14.40 -47.27
C GLY A 120 -10.71 14.75 -47.80
N GLU A 121 -9.71 14.20 -47.13
CA GLU A 121 -8.28 14.43 -47.37
C GLU A 121 -7.81 13.70 -48.64
N ASP A 122 -6.84 14.28 -49.33
CA ASP A 122 -6.17 13.75 -50.51
C ASP A 122 -4.66 13.54 -50.30
N ASP A 123 -3.99 12.92 -51.28
CA ASP A 123 -2.53 12.70 -51.26
C ASP A 123 -1.75 13.84 -51.95
N ASP A 124 -2.43 14.77 -52.62
CA ASP A 124 -1.80 15.89 -53.30
C ASP A 124 -1.61 17.07 -52.34
N TYR A 125 -0.52 17.84 -52.51
CA TYR A 125 -0.16 18.90 -51.57
C TYR A 125 0.82 19.89 -52.20
N PRO A 126 0.88 21.14 -51.72
CA PRO A 126 1.83 22.11 -52.25
C PRO A 126 3.27 21.77 -51.83
N ASP A 127 4.13 21.48 -52.79
CA ASP A 127 5.56 21.20 -52.55
C ASP A 127 6.40 22.46 -52.26
N GLY A 128 5.77 23.64 -52.28
CA GLY A 128 6.39 24.95 -52.08
C GLY A 128 7.18 25.48 -53.29
N SER A 129 7.14 24.81 -54.44
CA SER A 129 7.76 25.30 -55.68
C SER A 129 7.00 26.48 -56.29
N ASP A 130 5.68 26.54 -56.10
CA ASP A 130 4.86 27.69 -56.45
C ASP A 130 4.77 28.67 -55.26
N PRO A 131 5.21 29.93 -55.42
CA PRO A 131 5.16 30.90 -54.33
C PRO A 131 3.75 31.26 -53.86
N ARG A 132 2.69 30.93 -54.62
CA ARG A 132 1.29 31.09 -54.21
C ARG A 132 0.89 30.08 -53.14
N TYR A 133 1.43 28.87 -53.23
CA TYR A 133 1.13 27.75 -52.35
C TYR A 133 2.40 27.33 -51.61
N PRO A 134 2.83 28.10 -50.60
CA PRO A 134 4.00 27.72 -49.82
C PRO A 134 3.73 26.43 -49.06
N LEU A 135 4.74 25.57 -48.93
CA LEU A 135 4.68 24.44 -48.00
C LEU A 135 4.69 24.99 -46.56
N ARG A 136 3.56 24.86 -45.86
CA ARG A 136 3.36 25.33 -44.47
C ARG A 136 3.46 24.19 -43.47
N ASP A 137 3.81 24.51 -42.23
CA ASP A 137 3.75 23.54 -41.12
C ASP A 137 2.28 23.17 -40.86
N GLY A 138 1.97 21.88 -40.74
CA GLY A 138 0.63 21.37 -40.44
C GLY A 138 -0.08 20.69 -41.62
N ILE A 139 0.40 20.86 -42.85
CA ILE A 139 -0.11 20.15 -44.04
C ILE A 139 0.06 18.64 -43.85
N ILE A 140 -1.01 17.89 -44.11
CA ILE A 140 -1.04 16.43 -44.07
C ILE A 140 -0.47 15.91 -45.39
N ILE A 141 0.38 14.88 -45.34
CA ILE A 141 1.08 14.35 -46.53
C ILE A 141 1.00 12.83 -46.51
N GLY A 142 0.44 12.25 -47.57
CA GLY A 142 0.42 10.79 -47.77
C GLY A 142 -0.61 10.04 -46.93
N GLU A 143 -1.68 10.73 -46.50
CA GLU A 143 -2.79 10.18 -45.72
C GLU A 143 -4.14 10.40 -46.43
N GLY A 144 -4.12 10.59 -47.76
CA GLY A 144 -5.30 10.78 -48.60
C GLY A 144 -6.18 9.54 -48.69
N HIS A 145 -7.46 9.76 -48.99
CA HIS A 145 -8.49 8.71 -49.09
C HIS A 145 -9.34 8.83 -50.37
N GLU A 146 -8.89 9.58 -51.38
CA GLU A 146 -9.60 9.86 -52.62
C GLU A 146 -9.90 8.58 -53.42
N ASP A 147 -8.95 7.64 -53.47
CA ASP A 147 -9.12 6.36 -54.15
C ASP A 147 -10.21 5.50 -53.49
N GLU A 148 -10.21 5.43 -52.15
CA GLU A 148 -11.23 4.75 -51.36
C GLU A 148 -12.62 5.40 -51.54
N LEU A 149 -12.70 6.74 -51.51
CA LEU A 149 -13.93 7.48 -51.72
C LEU A 149 -14.50 7.21 -53.12
N ILE A 150 -13.69 7.38 -54.16
CA ILE A 150 -14.08 7.17 -55.56
C ILE A 150 -14.53 5.72 -55.78
N ALA A 151 -13.79 4.75 -55.22
CA ALA A 151 -14.15 3.34 -55.28
C ALA A 151 -15.50 3.07 -54.59
N TYR A 152 -15.74 3.70 -53.44
CA TYR A 152 -17.01 3.58 -52.72
C TYR A 152 -18.17 4.20 -53.50
N MET A 153 -18.02 5.42 -54.03
CA MET A 153 -19.00 6.09 -54.89
C MET A 153 -19.34 5.23 -56.12
N LYS A 154 -18.34 4.68 -56.81
CA LYS A 154 -18.54 3.72 -57.92
C LYS A 154 -19.31 2.48 -57.47
N SER A 155 -19.04 1.97 -56.27
CA SER A 155 -19.73 0.79 -55.73
C SER A 155 -21.22 1.01 -55.48
N LEU A 156 -21.63 2.26 -55.22
CA LEU A 156 -23.02 2.68 -55.05
C LEU A 156 -23.69 3.05 -56.38
N GLY A 157 -22.94 3.12 -57.48
CA GLY A 157 -23.47 3.44 -58.81
C GLY A 157 -23.47 4.93 -59.15
N VAL A 158 -22.58 5.71 -58.52
CA VAL A 158 -22.35 7.10 -58.92
C VAL A 158 -21.69 7.16 -60.30
N THR A 159 -22.15 8.08 -61.13
CA THR A 159 -21.72 8.37 -62.50
C THR A 159 -21.87 9.86 -62.78
N SER A 160 -21.36 10.34 -63.92
CA SER A 160 -21.60 11.72 -64.36
C SER A 160 -23.03 12.06 -64.75
N GLY A 161 -23.90 11.06 -64.89
CA GLY A 161 -25.32 11.28 -65.16
C GLY A 161 -26.18 11.45 -63.91
N ASN A 162 -25.64 11.20 -62.71
CA ASN A 162 -26.43 11.20 -61.48
C ASN A 162 -25.72 11.79 -60.24
N LEU A 163 -24.51 12.34 -60.38
CA LEU A 163 -23.93 13.24 -59.37
C LEU A 163 -24.42 14.67 -59.64
N GLU A 164 -25.41 15.11 -58.85
CA GLU A 164 -26.14 16.35 -59.07
C GLU A 164 -25.42 17.59 -58.52
N PHE A 165 -24.67 17.40 -57.44
CA PHE A 165 -23.84 18.46 -56.85
C PHE A 165 -22.69 17.88 -56.04
N VAL A 166 -21.62 18.67 -55.93
CA VAL A 166 -20.64 18.59 -54.85
C VAL A 166 -20.69 19.89 -54.05
N LEU A 167 -20.52 19.83 -52.74
CA LEU A 167 -20.53 20.99 -51.84
C LEU A 167 -19.34 20.88 -50.89
N GLY A 168 -18.42 21.85 -50.98
CA GLY A 168 -17.34 22.02 -50.01
C GLY A 168 -17.78 22.97 -48.90
N THR A 169 -17.74 22.52 -47.66
CA THR A 169 -18.22 23.30 -46.52
C THR A 169 -17.29 24.47 -46.18
N HIS A 170 -15.99 24.26 -46.30
CA HIS A 170 -14.93 25.25 -46.16
C HIS A 170 -13.58 24.68 -46.66
N PRO A 171 -12.57 25.51 -46.90
CA PRO A 171 -11.39 25.11 -47.68
C PRO A 171 -10.28 24.44 -46.86
N HIS A 172 -10.60 23.58 -45.90
CA HIS A 172 -9.59 22.69 -45.30
C HIS A 172 -9.50 21.39 -46.11
N SER A 173 -8.30 20.82 -46.20
CA SER A 173 -8.04 19.65 -47.04
C SER A 173 -8.83 18.42 -46.58
N ASP A 174 -8.96 18.21 -45.27
CA ASP A 174 -9.81 17.17 -44.67
C ASP A 174 -11.31 17.33 -44.96
N HIS A 175 -11.74 18.40 -45.63
CA HIS A 175 -13.08 18.60 -46.18
C HIS A 175 -13.10 18.62 -47.73
N ILE A 176 -12.20 19.37 -48.38
CA ILE A 176 -12.30 19.63 -49.83
C ILE A 176 -11.11 19.17 -50.65
N GLY A 177 -10.10 18.52 -50.06
CA GLY A 177 -8.91 18.05 -50.78
C GLY A 177 -9.31 17.22 -51.99
N ALA A 178 -9.93 16.06 -51.73
CA ALA A 178 -10.29 15.11 -52.78
C ALA A 178 -11.44 15.55 -53.73
N LEU A 179 -11.92 16.80 -53.64
CA LEU A 179 -13.05 17.25 -54.46
C LEU A 179 -12.68 17.39 -55.94
N ASP A 180 -11.46 17.79 -56.27
CA ASP A 180 -11.08 17.99 -57.66
C ASP A 180 -10.97 16.65 -58.41
N GLU A 181 -10.44 15.57 -57.80
CA GLU A 181 -10.51 14.22 -58.39
C GLU A 181 -11.95 13.74 -58.55
N VAL A 182 -12.80 13.97 -57.55
CA VAL A 182 -14.23 13.63 -57.65
C VAL A 182 -14.88 14.39 -58.81
N ILE A 183 -14.56 15.67 -58.99
CA ILE A 183 -15.08 16.50 -60.08
C ILE A 183 -14.59 15.97 -61.43
N TYR A 184 -13.31 15.65 -61.58
CA TYR A 184 -12.78 15.08 -62.84
C TYR A 184 -13.40 13.72 -63.17
N GLU A 185 -13.57 12.86 -62.16
CA GLU A 185 -14.08 11.50 -62.35
C GLU A 185 -15.58 11.47 -62.63
N PHE A 186 -16.36 12.26 -61.88
CA PHE A 186 -17.82 12.18 -61.90
C PHE A 186 -18.51 13.41 -62.48
N GLN A 187 -17.81 14.48 -62.84
CA GLN A 187 -18.35 15.64 -63.57
C GLN A 187 -19.73 16.08 -63.04
N PRO A 188 -19.81 16.55 -61.78
CA PRO A 188 -21.08 16.92 -61.17
C PRO A 188 -21.76 18.04 -61.95
N SER A 189 -23.09 18.11 -61.86
CA SER A 189 -23.81 19.21 -62.52
C SER A 189 -23.51 20.58 -61.89
N ARG A 190 -23.21 20.60 -60.58
CA ARG A 190 -22.99 21.82 -59.79
C ARG A 190 -21.87 21.64 -58.78
N VAL A 191 -21.11 22.70 -58.54
CA VAL A 191 -20.11 22.79 -57.49
C VAL A 191 -20.47 23.97 -56.59
N TYR A 192 -20.79 23.70 -55.33
CA TYR A 192 -21.03 24.71 -54.31
C TYR A 192 -19.75 24.88 -53.49
N LEU A 193 -19.10 26.04 -53.62
CA LEU A 193 -17.85 26.33 -52.92
C LEU A 193 -17.78 27.83 -52.63
N MET A 194 -17.85 28.18 -51.34
CA MET A 194 -17.74 29.58 -50.93
C MET A 194 -16.38 30.15 -51.31
N GLU A 195 -16.37 31.43 -51.66
CA GLU A 195 -15.14 32.11 -52.05
C GLU A 195 -14.12 32.13 -50.90
N TYR A 196 -12.87 31.79 -51.22
CA TYR A 196 -11.77 31.79 -50.26
C TYR A 196 -10.54 32.56 -50.77
N GLN A 197 -9.88 33.23 -49.82
CA GLN A 197 -8.53 33.80 -49.97
C GLN A 197 -7.83 33.71 -48.62
N ASP A 198 -6.51 33.50 -48.61
CA ASP A 198 -5.71 33.47 -47.38
C ASP A 198 -5.89 34.73 -46.50
N SER A 199 -6.22 35.87 -47.10
CA SER A 199 -6.45 37.12 -46.35
C SER A 199 -7.70 37.10 -45.45
N TYR A 200 -8.59 36.13 -45.63
CA TYR A 200 -9.78 35.93 -44.79
C TYR A 200 -9.46 35.18 -43.49
N VAL A 201 -8.26 34.60 -43.39
CA VAL A 201 -7.77 33.90 -42.21
C VAL A 201 -6.64 34.71 -41.58
N THR A 202 -6.74 34.96 -40.27
CA THR A 202 -5.86 35.88 -39.53
C THR A 202 -4.69 35.17 -38.86
N ARG A 203 -4.80 33.85 -38.60
CA ARG A 203 -3.70 33.05 -38.03
C ARG A 203 -2.92 32.37 -39.16
N PRO A 204 -1.64 32.74 -39.37
CA PRO A 204 -0.83 32.15 -40.44
C PRO A 204 -0.63 30.63 -40.31
N ASP A 205 -0.67 30.12 -39.09
CA ASP A 205 -0.50 28.69 -38.78
C ASP A 205 -1.73 27.84 -39.15
N ASP A 206 -2.87 28.46 -39.46
CA ASP A 206 -4.14 27.80 -39.82
C ASP A 206 -4.48 28.01 -41.33
N LEU A 207 -3.49 28.44 -42.14
CA LEU A 207 -3.65 28.61 -43.59
C LEU A 207 -3.39 27.33 -44.39
N TRP A 208 -2.59 26.41 -43.81
CA TRP A 208 -2.15 25.14 -44.39
C TRP A 208 -2.03 25.13 -45.92
N ASP A 209 -2.79 24.28 -46.59
CA ASP A 209 -2.96 24.16 -48.05
C ASP A 209 -4.31 24.73 -48.52
N ASN A 210 -5.02 25.50 -47.68
CA ASN A 210 -6.40 25.92 -47.95
C ASN A 210 -6.59 26.57 -49.33
N LEU A 211 -5.67 27.47 -49.72
CA LEU A 211 -5.73 28.14 -51.02
C LEU A 211 -5.39 27.18 -52.18
N TYR A 212 -4.52 26.20 -51.93
CA TYR A 212 -4.13 25.19 -52.90
C TYR A 212 -5.32 24.31 -53.25
N VAL A 213 -5.97 23.69 -52.26
CA VAL A 213 -7.13 22.80 -52.49
C VAL A 213 -8.32 23.58 -53.06
N TYR A 214 -8.57 24.81 -52.59
CA TYR A 214 -9.60 25.69 -53.16
C TYR A 214 -9.39 25.96 -54.67
N ASP A 215 -8.17 26.34 -55.07
CA ASP A 215 -7.87 26.62 -56.48
C ASP A 215 -7.93 25.37 -57.37
N HIS A 216 -7.61 24.18 -56.83
CA HIS A 216 -7.76 22.90 -57.55
C HIS A 216 -9.22 22.58 -57.83
N VAL A 217 -10.11 22.78 -56.84
CA VAL A 217 -11.55 22.60 -57.03
C VAL A 217 -12.10 23.57 -58.09
N LEU A 218 -11.67 24.84 -58.06
CA LEU A 218 -12.06 25.82 -59.09
C LEU A 218 -11.56 25.42 -60.49
N GLN A 219 -10.32 24.95 -60.58
CA GLN A 219 -9.74 24.49 -61.84
C GLN A 219 -10.50 23.29 -62.41
N ALA A 220 -10.78 22.27 -61.59
CA ALA A 220 -11.53 21.09 -62.01
C ALA A 220 -12.97 21.45 -62.40
N THR A 221 -13.60 22.38 -61.69
CA THR A 221 -14.93 22.91 -62.02
C THR A 221 -14.93 23.57 -63.40
N ALA A 222 -13.94 24.42 -63.67
CA ALA A 222 -13.80 25.09 -64.97
C ALA A 222 -13.51 24.10 -66.11
N ASP A 223 -12.64 23.11 -65.87
CA ASP A 223 -12.23 22.12 -66.87
C ASP A 223 -13.36 21.17 -67.25
N THR A 224 -14.25 20.86 -66.31
CA THR A 224 -15.40 19.96 -66.52
C THR A 224 -16.66 20.69 -66.99
N GLY A 225 -16.72 22.02 -66.82
CA GLY A 225 -17.88 22.84 -67.16
C GLY A 225 -19.04 22.72 -66.18
N ALA A 226 -18.78 22.24 -64.97
CA ALA A 226 -19.77 22.23 -63.89
C ALA A 226 -20.18 23.66 -63.50
N VAL A 227 -21.43 23.87 -63.09
CA VAL A 227 -21.90 25.19 -62.67
C VAL A 227 -21.36 25.51 -61.27
N LEU A 228 -20.50 26.53 -61.19
CA LEU A 228 -19.97 27.02 -59.92
C LEU A 228 -20.99 27.93 -59.22
N VAL A 229 -21.24 27.66 -57.94
CA VAL A 229 -22.05 28.50 -57.05
C VAL A 229 -21.19 28.91 -55.87
N GLN A 230 -20.97 30.22 -55.73
CA GLN A 230 -20.18 30.80 -54.64
C GLN A 230 -21.02 31.68 -53.71
N PHE A 231 -22.18 32.15 -54.18
CA PHE A 231 -23.07 33.04 -53.45
C PHE A 231 -24.45 32.37 -53.26
N PHE A 232 -25.06 32.60 -52.09
CA PHE A 232 -26.36 32.03 -51.76
C PHE A 232 -27.41 33.14 -51.57
N ASP A 233 -28.47 33.10 -52.37
CA ASP A 233 -29.65 33.95 -52.24
C ASP A 233 -30.93 33.11 -52.30
N GLU A 234 -31.81 33.25 -51.32
CA GLU A 234 -33.10 32.55 -51.27
C GLU A 234 -34.02 32.89 -52.44
N ALA A 235 -33.82 34.04 -53.11
CA ALA A 235 -34.54 34.45 -54.29
C ALA A 235 -33.91 33.97 -55.61
N ALA A 236 -32.65 33.51 -55.58
CA ALA A 236 -31.94 33.05 -56.77
C ALA A 236 -32.51 31.72 -57.30
N PRO A 237 -32.35 31.42 -58.59
CA PRO A 237 -32.64 30.09 -59.13
C PRO A 237 -31.71 29.03 -58.48
N VAL A 238 -32.15 27.78 -58.46
CA VAL A 238 -31.32 26.68 -57.92
C VAL A 238 -30.07 26.47 -58.79
N ILE A 239 -30.22 26.70 -60.10
CA ILE A 239 -29.15 26.62 -61.10
C ILE A 239 -28.99 28.02 -61.72
N PRO A 240 -27.84 28.69 -61.50
CA PRO A 240 -27.53 29.95 -62.19
C PRO A 240 -27.53 29.80 -63.72
N ALA A 241 -27.75 30.89 -64.44
CA ALA A 241 -27.63 30.89 -65.90
C ALA A 241 -26.16 30.70 -66.32
N SER A 242 -25.92 29.89 -67.36
CA SER A 242 -24.58 29.66 -67.87
C SER A 242 -23.94 30.96 -68.38
N ARG A 243 -22.65 31.16 -68.08
CA ARG A 243 -21.85 32.34 -68.46
C ARG A 243 -21.76 32.59 -69.98
N GLU A 244 -22.18 31.64 -70.82
CA GLU A 244 -22.23 31.77 -72.29
C GLU A 244 -23.23 32.82 -72.81
N ASP A 245 -24.14 33.33 -71.97
CA ASP A 245 -25.11 34.38 -72.35
C ASP A 245 -24.72 35.82 -71.91
N ALA A 246 -23.55 36.00 -71.27
CA ALA A 246 -23.04 37.32 -70.92
C ALA A 246 -22.22 37.94 -72.07
N PRO A 247 -22.36 39.26 -72.37
CA PRO A 247 -21.57 39.90 -73.41
C PRO A 247 -20.08 39.87 -73.07
N GLU A 248 -19.24 39.42 -74.02
CA GLU A 248 -17.78 39.34 -73.84
C GLU A 248 -17.18 40.63 -73.27
N PRO A 249 -16.30 40.56 -72.25
CA PRO A 249 -15.43 41.68 -71.91
C PRO A 249 -14.35 41.86 -72.99
N ASP A 250 -14.14 43.11 -73.40
CA ASP A 250 -13.16 43.53 -74.40
C ASP A 250 -11.75 42.95 -74.11
N SER A 251 -11.16 42.34 -75.12
CA SER A 251 -9.86 41.68 -75.08
C SER A 251 -8.70 42.57 -74.61
N PRO A 252 -7.78 42.06 -73.77
CA PRO A 252 -6.38 42.46 -73.79
C PRO A 252 -5.60 41.59 -74.78
N GLY A 253 -4.83 42.23 -75.66
CA GLY A 253 -4.21 41.62 -76.83
C GLY A 253 -3.02 40.68 -76.56
N ASP A 254 -2.86 39.79 -77.55
CA ASP A 254 -1.65 39.11 -78.05
C ASP A 254 -0.48 38.81 -77.08
N ALA A 255 -0.33 37.52 -76.74
CA ALA A 255 0.98 36.87 -76.68
C ALA A 255 0.85 35.36 -76.99
N GLU A 256 1.16 34.95 -78.22
CA GLU A 256 1.35 33.55 -78.59
C GLU A 256 2.72 33.01 -78.14
N GLY A 257 2.72 31.78 -77.61
CA GLY A 257 3.92 30.95 -77.45
C GLY A 257 3.70 29.66 -76.63
N ALA A 258 3.24 28.58 -77.27
CA ALA A 258 3.27 27.19 -76.75
C ALA A 258 4.53 26.45 -77.32
N PRO A 259 5.00 25.26 -76.85
CA PRO A 259 4.28 24.21 -76.09
C PRO A 259 5.07 23.38 -75.02
N GLY A 260 4.34 22.65 -74.16
CA GLY A 260 4.69 21.26 -73.75
C GLY A 260 5.18 20.98 -72.32
N THR A 261 4.37 20.16 -71.62
CA THR A 261 4.64 19.29 -70.44
C THR A 261 4.95 19.95 -69.09
N GLY A 262 3.91 19.99 -68.26
CA GLY A 262 3.86 20.37 -66.85
C GLY A 262 2.41 20.69 -66.51
N LYS A 263 1.58 19.65 -66.38
CA LYS A 263 0.37 19.74 -65.53
C LYS A 263 0.88 19.85 -64.08
N ASP A 264 0.04 20.03 -63.09
CA ASP A 264 0.42 20.02 -61.65
C ASP A 264 0.73 21.40 -61.04
N ALA A 265 0.23 22.50 -61.62
CA ALA A 265 -0.01 23.73 -60.84
C ALA A 265 -1.30 24.42 -61.34
N PRO A 266 -2.30 24.65 -60.47
CA PRO A 266 -3.58 25.24 -60.82
C PRO A 266 -3.41 26.71 -61.22
N VAL A 267 -4.31 27.22 -62.06
CA VAL A 267 -4.29 28.63 -62.49
C VAL A 267 -4.68 29.54 -61.33
N ALA A 268 -3.99 30.67 -61.17
CA ALA A 268 -4.32 31.62 -60.11
C ALA A 268 -5.66 32.30 -60.41
N PHE A 269 -6.67 32.07 -59.57
CA PHE A 269 -7.91 32.85 -59.58
C PHE A 269 -7.66 34.16 -58.80
N GLY A 270 -6.97 35.10 -59.47
CA GLY A 270 -6.33 36.27 -58.85
C GLY A 270 -7.21 37.49 -58.57
N GLU A 271 -8.53 37.42 -58.78
CA GLU A 271 -9.46 38.47 -58.35
C GLU A 271 -10.68 37.83 -57.64
N PRO A 272 -11.13 38.41 -56.50
CA PRO A 272 -12.35 37.99 -55.82
C PRO A 272 -13.52 37.93 -56.79
N ALA A 273 -14.38 36.92 -56.66
CA ALA A 273 -15.62 36.88 -57.41
C ALA A 273 -16.48 38.12 -57.07
N ASP A 274 -17.10 38.72 -58.08
CA ASP A 274 -17.99 39.87 -57.89
C ASP A 274 -19.30 39.34 -57.28
N ASP A 275 -19.68 39.82 -56.10
CA ASP A 275 -20.91 39.44 -55.39
C ASP A 275 -22.19 39.88 -56.12
N SER A 276 -22.04 40.69 -57.18
CA SER A 276 -23.11 41.04 -58.11
C SER A 276 -23.19 40.15 -59.36
N ASP A 277 -22.35 39.10 -59.47
CA ASP A 277 -22.42 38.13 -60.56
C ASP A 277 -23.55 37.10 -60.32
N ASP A 278 -24.71 37.39 -60.90
CA ASP A 278 -25.87 36.49 -60.91
C ASP A 278 -25.55 35.08 -61.46
N SER A 279 -24.46 34.90 -62.24
CA SER A 279 -24.04 33.58 -62.75
C SER A 279 -23.35 32.67 -61.73
N LEU A 280 -22.97 33.22 -60.58
CA LEU A 280 -22.36 32.50 -59.44
C LEU A 280 -23.31 32.38 -58.24
N THR A 281 -24.52 32.93 -58.34
CA THR A 281 -25.50 33.02 -57.25
C THR A 281 -26.58 31.97 -57.38
N GLY A 282 -26.68 31.08 -56.39
CA GLY A 282 -27.63 29.97 -56.38
C GLY A 282 -28.51 29.94 -55.13
N ASN A 283 -29.61 29.17 -55.21
CA ASN A 283 -30.51 29.00 -54.07
C ASN A 283 -29.89 28.07 -53.00
N PRO A 284 -29.89 28.43 -51.70
CA PRO A 284 -29.43 27.55 -50.63
C PRO A 284 -30.40 26.39 -50.34
N VAL A 285 -31.61 26.40 -50.91
CA VAL A 285 -32.64 25.39 -50.70
C VAL A 285 -33.01 24.73 -52.02
N PHE A 286 -32.78 23.42 -52.11
CA PHE A 286 -33.08 22.64 -53.32
C PHE A 286 -33.37 21.18 -52.99
N MET A 287 -33.92 20.43 -53.94
CA MET A 287 -34.18 19.01 -53.76
C MET A 287 -33.09 18.17 -54.44
N LEU A 288 -32.74 17.02 -53.86
CA LEU A 288 -31.95 15.94 -54.45
C LEU A 288 -32.86 14.71 -54.48
N GLY A 289 -33.32 14.30 -55.66
CA GLY A 289 -34.37 13.27 -55.72
C GLY A 289 -35.61 13.71 -54.94
N SER A 290 -36.03 12.91 -53.95
CA SER A 290 -37.11 13.25 -53.00
C SER A 290 -36.60 13.80 -51.66
N ALA A 291 -35.30 14.03 -51.50
CA ALA A 291 -34.72 14.64 -50.32
C ALA A 291 -34.61 16.17 -50.46
N LEU A 292 -34.97 16.90 -49.41
CA LEU A 292 -34.74 18.34 -49.30
C LEU A 292 -33.34 18.61 -48.76
N ILE A 293 -32.59 19.46 -49.45
CA ILE A 293 -31.28 19.98 -49.08
C ILE A 293 -31.42 21.46 -48.72
N GLU A 294 -31.01 21.83 -47.51
CA GLU A 294 -30.93 23.22 -47.06
C GLU A 294 -29.48 23.50 -46.64
N VAL A 295 -28.77 24.34 -47.40
CA VAL A 295 -27.45 24.86 -47.05
C VAL A 295 -27.62 25.92 -45.97
N MET A 296 -26.80 25.86 -44.93
CA MET A 296 -26.87 26.69 -43.72
C MET A 296 -25.51 27.32 -43.47
N ASN A 297 -25.50 28.40 -42.69
CA ASN A 297 -24.30 29.16 -42.33
C ASN A 297 -23.56 29.88 -43.49
N TYR A 298 -24.26 30.24 -44.56
CA TYR A 298 -23.71 30.88 -45.75
C TYR A 298 -23.50 32.41 -45.63
N SER A 299 -23.14 32.92 -44.44
CA SER A 299 -22.86 34.36 -44.27
C SER A 299 -21.48 34.72 -44.83
N GLU A 300 -21.37 35.88 -45.47
CA GLU A 300 -20.12 36.36 -46.08
C GLU A 300 -19.34 37.35 -45.19
N ASP A 301 -19.74 37.51 -43.92
CA ASP A 301 -19.14 38.47 -43.00
C ASP A 301 -17.62 38.25 -42.82
N TYR A 302 -17.14 37.01 -43.05
CA TYR A 302 -15.72 36.64 -42.97
C TYR A 302 -14.84 37.36 -44.02
N LYS A 303 -15.40 37.74 -45.18
CA LYS A 303 -14.67 38.49 -46.22
C LYS A 303 -14.30 39.91 -45.78
N HIS A 304 -15.12 40.50 -44.90
CA HIS A 304 -14.93 41.85 -44.38
C HIS A 304 -14.40 41.88 -42.94
N THR A 305 -14.63 40.79 -42.21
CA THR A 305 -14.15 40.57 -40.84
C THR A 305 -13.38 39.24 -40.81
N PRO A 306 -12.10 39.24 -41.23
CA PRO A 306 -11.27 38.04 -41.28
C PRO A 306 -11.30 37.25 -39.96
N LYS A 307 -11.38 35.92 -40.06
CA LYS A 307 -11.54 35.00 -38.93
C LYS A 307 -10.21 34.38 -38.53
N PRO A 308 -10.08 33.78 -37.33
CA PRO A 308 -8.86 33.08 -36.93
C PRO A 308 -8.50 31.92 -37.85
N ASP A 309 -9.48 31.21 -38.37
CA ASP A 309 -9.36 29.92 -39.04
C ASP A 309 -10.60 29.71 -39.94
N ALA A 310 -10.54 28.87 -40.98
CA ALA A 310 -11.64 28.70 -41.92
C ALA A 310 -12.87 27.95 -41.35
N ASN A 311 -12.68 27.20 -40.25
CA ASN A 311 -13.76 26.56 -39.49
C ASN A 311 -14.85 27.56 -39.04
N TYR A 312 -14.49 28.83 -38.83
CA TYR A 312 -15.40 29.89 -38.37
C TYR A 312 -16.45 30.32 -39.41
N PHE A 313 -16.28 29.92 -40.66
CA PHE A 313 -17.26 30.15 -41.72
C PHE A 313 -17.59 28.84 -42.42
N SER A 314 -17.54 27.72 -41.69
CA SER A 314 -17.92 26.43 -42.26
C SER A 314 -19.43 26.34 -42.51
N LEU A 315 -19.82 25.85 -43.69
CA LEU A 315 -21.22 25.57 -44.01
C LEU A 315 -21.75 24.37 -43.21
N GLY A 316 -23.07 24.26 -43.16
CA GLY A 316 -23.74 23.03 -42.74
C GLY A 316 -24.85 22.67 -43.70
N VAL A 317 -25.12 21.38 -43.87
CA VAL A 317 -26.17 20.90 -44.78
C VAL A 317 -27.25 20.17 -43.99
N LYS A 318 -28.47 20.69 -44.03
CA LYS A 318 -29.63 19.99 -43.49
C LYS A 318 -30.29 19.17 -44.59
N VAL A 319 -30.46 17.88 -44.32
CA VAL A 319 -31.08 16.93 -45.24
C VAL A 319 -32.37 16.43 -44.62
N SER A 320 -33.50 16.60 -45.31
CA SER A 320 -34.82 16.15 -44.81
C SER A 320 -35.50 15.23 -45.81
N ALA A 321 -35.98 14.07 -45.36
CA ALA A 321 -36.79 13.14 -46.15
C ALA A 321 -37.57 12.19 -45.23
N GLY A 322 -38.71 11.66 -45.69
CA GLY A 322 -39.43 10.60 -44.99
C GLY A 322 -39.90 10.99 -43.58
N GLY A 323 -40.13 12.28 -43.31
CA GLY A 323 -40.48 12.81 -41.99
C GLY A 323 -39.32 12.80 -40.97
N LYS A 324 -38.08 12.70 -41.46
CA LYS A 324 -36.83 12.77 -40.69
C LYS A 324 -35.93 13.86 -41.22
N SER A 325 -35.00 14.30 -40.37
CA SER A 325 -33.96 15.24 -40.77
C SER A 325 -32.59 14.84 -40.21
N GLY A 326 -31.56 15.15 -40.97
CA GLY A 326 -30.16 15.06 -40.57
C GLY A 326 -29.48 16.41 -40.72
N PHE A 327 -28.54 16.72 -39.85
CA PHE A 327 -27.65 17.86 -40.04
C PHE A 327 -26.22 17.36 -40.24
N LEU A 328 -25.64 17.73 -41.38
CA LEU A 328 -24.27 17.48 -41.75
C LEU A 328 -23.50 18.74 -41.40
N ALA A 329 -23.04 18.84 -40.15
CA ALA A 329 -22.20 19.93 -39.75
C ALA A 329 -20.81 19.70 -40.34
N GLY A 330 -20.30 20.66 -41.11
CA GLY A 330 -18.86 20.84 -41.24
C GLY A 330 -18.30 21.32 -39.90
N ASP A 331 -17.26 22.13 -39.90
CA ASP A 331 -16.52 22.52 -38.70
C ASP A 331 -17.09 23.73 -37.94
N ILE A 332 -18.41 23.89 -38.01
CA ILE A 332 -19.17 24.90 -37.27
C ILE A 332 -18.84 24.79 -35.77
N ASN A 333 -18.48 25.93 -35.16
CA ASN A 333 -18.00 25.99 -33.79
C ASN A 333 -18.39 27.31 -33.09
N ASN A 334 -18.07 27.44 -31.81
CA ASN A 334 -18.36 28.62 -30.99
C ASN A 334 -17.10 29.37 -30.52
N TYR A 335 -15.96 29.25 -31.23
CA TYR A 335 -14.70 29.84 -30.77
C TYR A 335 -14.67 31.39 -30.77
N GLY A 336 -15.60 32.06 -31.46
CA GLY A 336 -15.67 33.53 -31.50
C GLY A 336 -17.06 34.13 -31.78
N ASP A 337 -17.80 33.63 -32.77
CA ASP A 337 -19.05 34.25 -33.24
C ASP A 337 -20.34 33.55 -32.77
N GLU A 338 -20.19 32.55 -31.89
CA GLU A 338 -21.29 31.75 -31.35
C GLU A 338 -22.18 31.13 -32.45
N ASP A 339 -21.60 30.66 -33.55
CA ASP A 339 -22.35 30.16 -34.71
C ASP A 339 -23.26 28.99 -34.39
N GLU A 340 -22.82 28.03 -33.57
CA GLU A 340 -23.69 26.96 -33.11
C GLU A 340 -24.89 27.51 -32.32
N THR A 341 -24.66 28.52 -31.48
CA THR A 341 -25.74 29.16 -30.70
C THR A 341 -26.74 29.85 -31.63
N ARG A 342 -26.24 30.55 -32.65
CA ARG A 342 -27.07 31.25 -33.64
C ARG A 342 -27.83 30.28 -34.55
N LEU A 343 -27.19 29.20 -34.98
CA LEU A 343 -27.74 28.22 -35.92
C LEU A 343 -28.67 27.21 -35.26
N ALA A 344 -28.45 26.87 -33.99
CA ALA A 344 -29.28 25.91 -33.23
C ALA A 344 -30.80 26.09 -33.44
N PRO A 345 -31.39 27.29 -33.24
CA PRO A 345 -32.83 27.49 -33.44
C PRO A 345 -33.27 27.46 -34.92
N LEU A 346 -32.36 27.74 -35.87
CA LEU A 346 -32.65 27.74 -37.31
C LEU A 346 -32.63 26.32 -37.89
N VAL A 347 -31.62 25.53 -37.51
CA VAL A 347 -31.54 24.09 -37.84
C VAL A 347 -32.71 23.36 -37.20
N GLY A 348 -32.99 23.67 -35.91
CA GLY A 348 -34.03 23.03 -35.14
C GLY A 348 -33.72 21.56 -34.86
N LYS A 349 -34.76 20.80 -34.47
CA LYS A 349 -34.59 19.39 -34.14
C LYS A 349 -34.19 18.57 -35.37
N VAL A 350 -33.23 17.65 -35.18
CA VAL A 350 -32.83 16.64 -36.16
C VAL A 350 -32.84 15.24 -35.57
N ASP A 351 -32.95 14.22 -36.41
CA ASP A 351 -32.87 12.81 -36.02
C ASP A 351 -31.44 12.27 -36.13
N PHE A 352 -30.64 12.79 -37.07
CA PHE A 352 -29.22 12.47 -37.28
C PHE A 352 -28.35 13.74 -37.20
N LEU A 353 -27.16 13.63 -36.60
CA LEU A 353 -26.16 14.70 -36.57
C LEU A 353 -24.79 14.12 -36.88
N LYS A 354 -24.18 14.54 -37.98
CA LYS A 354 -22.72 14.48 -38.12
C LYS A 354 -22.16 15.62 -37.30
N LEU A 355 -21.33 15.29 -36.32
CA LEU A 355 -20.72 16.25 -35.41
C LEU A 355 -19.72 17.13 -36.18
N GLY A 356 -19.70 18.41 -35.86
CA GLY A 356 -18.73 19.34 -36.45
C GLY A 356 -17.36 19.21 -35.79
N HIS A 357 -16.32 19.64 -36.50
CA HIS A 357 -14.93 19.65 -36.03
C HIS A 357 -14.47 18.29 -35.52
N HIS A 358 -14.87 17.24 -36.25
CA HIS A 358 -14.69 15.83 -35.91
C HIS A 358 -15.06 15.47 -34.46
N GLY A 359 -16.01 16.18 -33.83
CA GLY A 359 -16.41 15.99 -32.42
C GLY A 359 -15.46 16.59 -31.39
N GLY A 360 -14.42 17.31 -31.82
CA GLY A 360 -13.39 17.93 -30.99
C GLY A 360 -13.90 19.05 -30.09
N ALA A 361 -12.98 19.62 -29.30
CA ALA A 361 -13.30 20.74 -28.42
C ALA A 361 -13.79 21.97 -29.22
N GLY A 362 -14.53 22.87 -28.58
CA GLY A 362 -14.99 24.13 -29.19
C GLY A 362 -16.15 24.05 -30.19
N SER A 363 -16.46 22.86 -30.69
CA SER A 363 -17.70 22.53 -31.40
C SER A 363 -18.57 21.59 -30.54
N ASN A 364 -19.80 21.37 -30.98
CA ASN A 364 -20.83 20.54 -30.39
C ASN A 364 -21.22 21.00 -28.98
N THR A 365 -21.46 22.30 -28.81
CA THR A 365 -21.84 22.87 -27.51
C THR A 365 -23.11 22.26 -26.96
N SER A 366 -23.21 22.28 -25.63
CA SER A 366 -24.32 21.68 -24.91
C SER A 366 -25.70 22.25 -25.28
N ASP A 367 -25.82 23.55 -25.52
CA ASP A 367 -27.09 24.16 -25.93
C ASP A 367 -27.45 23.80 -27.37
N TYR A 368 -26.45 23.70 -28.25
CA TYR A 368 -26.60 23.22 -29.62
C TYR A 368 -27.12 21.78 -29.64
N LEU A 369 -26.44 20.84 -28.96
CA LEU A 369 -26.84 19.44 -28.89
C LEU A 369 -28.23 19.25 -28.27
N ARG A 370 -28.59 20.03 -27.24
CA ARG A 370 -29.92 19.98 -26.63
C ARG A 370 -31.01 20.51 -27.54
N THR A 371 -30.73 21.54 -28.33
CA THR A 371 -31.70 22.14 -29.26
C THR A 371 -31.95 21.22 -30.44
N LEU A 372 -30.89 20.67 -31.03
CA LEU A 372 -30.95 19.73 -32.14
C LEU A 372 -31.53 18.38 -31.71
N SER A 373 -31.24 17.92 -30.48
CA SER A 373 -31.77 16.70 -29.87
C SER A 373 -31.72 15.47 -30.81
N PRO A 374 -30.55 15.13 -31.40
CA PRO A 374 -30.41 14.01 -32.32
C PRO A 374 -30.72 12.67 -31.66
N SER A 375 -31.14 11.68 -32.45
CA SER A 375 -31.30 10.28 -32.02
C SER A 375 -30.07 9.42 -32.36
N VAL A 376 -29.32 9.84 -33.38
CA VAL A 376 -28.08 9.24 -33.84
C VAL A 376 -27.06 10.34 -34.07
N VAL A 377 -25.83 10.15 -33.60
CA VAL A 377 -24.70 11.02 -33.91
C VAL A 377 -23.57 10.22 -34.54
N MET A 378 -22.81 10.86 -35.42
CA MET A 378 -21.60 10.32 -36.01
C MET A 378 -20.43 11.28 -35.82
N GLN A 379 -19.33 10.76 -35.29
CA GLN A 379 -18.04 11.45 -35.19
C GLN A 379 -17.09 10.88 -36.26
N THR A 380 -16.48 11.72 -37.09
CA THR A 380 -15.44 11.32 -38.07
C THR A 380 -14.03 11.26 -37.46
N SER A 381 -13.95 10.90 -36.18
CA SER A 381 -12.70 10.58 -35.48
C SER A 381 -13.04 9.65 -34.32
N ASP A 382 -12.03 9.19 -33.56
CA ASP A 382 -12.25 8.25 -32.46
C ASP A 382 -12.95 8.89 -31.25
N PHE A 383 -13.75 8.08 -30.55
CA PHE A 383 -14.48 8.50 -29.36
C PHE A 383 -13.63 9.22 -28.27
N PRO A 384 -12.37 8.87 -28.00
CA PRO A 384 -11.52 9.61 -27.06
C PRO A 384 -11.22 11.07 -27.48
N GLY A 385 -11.36 11.40 -28.77
CA GLY A 385 -11.25 12.76 -29.29
C GLY A 385 -12.49 13.63 -29.02
N ALA A 386 -13.60 13.02 -28.58
CA ALA A 386 -14.84 13.73 -28.30
C ALA A 386 -14.68 14.75 -27.15
N SER A 387 -15.28 15.94 -27.29
CA SER A 387 -15.29 16.93 -26.23
C SER A 387 -16.04 16.43 -24.98
N GLN A 388 -15.63 16.88 -23.79
CA GLN A 388 -16.29 16.45 -22.54
C GLN A 388 -17.77 16.83 -22.50
N ALA A 389 -18.14 17.98 -23.06
CA ALA A 389 -19.52 18.44 -23.13
C ALA A 389 -20.37 17.50 -24.01
N LEU A 390 -19.84 17.10 -25.17
CA LEU A 390 -20.45 16.15 -26.07
C LEU A 390 -20.65 14.78 -25.40
N VAL A 391 -19.64 14.27 -24.69
CA VAL A 391 -19.76 13.02 -23.94
C VAL A 391 -20.83 13.15 -22.85
N ASP A 392 -20.81 14.20 -22.04
CA ASP A 392 -21.78 14.40 -20.96
C ASP A 392 -23.22 14.48 -21.46
N ASP A 393 -23.46 15.20 -22.56
CA ASP A 393 -24.78 15.34 -23.14
C ASP A 393 -25.21 14.06 -23.86
N SER A 394 -24.29 13.30 -24.46
CA SER A 394 -24.60 11.94 -24.96
C SER A 394 -25.20 11.06 -23.88
N LEU A 395 -24.60 11.08 -22.68
CA LEU A 395 -25.02 10.28 -21.54
C LEU A 395 -26.36 10.74 -20.96
N LYS A 396 -26.68 12.03 -21.06
CA LYS A 396 -27.94 12.62 -20.58
C LYS A 396 -29.08 12.47 -21.57
N LEU A 397 -28.80 12.69 -22.86
CA LEU A 397 -29.80 12.71 -23.93
C LEU A 397 -30.03 11.32 -24.53
N GLY A 398 -29.06 10.42 -24.42
CA GLY A 398 -29.21 9.00 -24.77
C GLY A 398 -29.23 8.72 -26.27
N TYR A 399 -28.59 9.55 -27.10
CA TYR A 399 -28.45 9.27 -28.53
C TYR A 399 -27.50 8.10 -28.80
N ARG A 400 -27.70 7.42 -29.94
CA ARG A 400 -26.78 6.37 -30.42
C ARG A 400 -25.53 7.01 -31.00
N TYR A 401 -24.37 6.69 -30.43
CA TYR A 401 -23.08 7.28 -30.79
C TYR A 401 -22.25 6.36 -31.68
N TYR A 402 -22.00 6.81 -32.91
CA TYR A 402 -21.07 6.19 -33.85
C TYR A 402 -19.81 7.05 -34.01
N ASP A 403 -18.70 6.39 -34.29
CA ASP A 403 -17.39 6.97 -34.56
C ASP A 403 -16.70 6.16 -35.67
N SER A 404 -15.71 6.74 -36.35
CA SER A 404 -15.01 6.07 -37.46
C SER A 404 -14.47 4.69 -37.04
N ALA A 405 -13.86 4.55 -35.86
CA ALA A 405 -13.37 3.25 -35.36
C ALA A 405 -14.46 2.17 -35.29
N VAL A 406 -15.66 2.49 -34.80
CA VAL A 406 -16.76 1.52 -34.74
C VAL A 406 -17.19 1.05 -36.13
N VAL A 407 -17.22 1.94 -37.12
CA VAL A 407 -17.59 1.58 -38.49
C VAL A 407 -16.53 0.66 -39.08
N THR A 408 -15.26 0.98 -38.88
CA THR A 408 -14.11 0.19 -39.36
C THR A 408 -13.98 -1.15 -38.63
N GLU A 409 -14.30 -1.26 -37.32
CA GLU A 409 -14.37 -2.54 -36.56
C GLU A 409 -15.37 -3.50 -37.21
N LYS A 410 -16.44 -2.97 -37.84
CA LYS A 410 -17.43 -3.76 -38.57
C LYS A 410 -17.03 -4.10 -40.00
N GLY A 411 -15.85 -3.67 -40.44
CA GLY A 411 -15.36 -3.85 -41.81
C GLY A 411 -16.20 -3.11 -42.84
N LEU A 412 -16.80 -1.97 -42.45
CA LEU A 412 -17.62 -1.14 -43.32
C LEU A 412 -16.83 0.13 -43.72
N PRO A 413 -16.95 0.61 -44.96
CA PRO A 413 -16.29 1.85 -45.41
C PRO A 413 -17.03 3.12 -44.97
N ALA A 414 -18.32 3.02 -44.64
CA ALA A 414 -19.16 4.15 -44.26
C ALA A 414 -20.31 3.74 -43.33
N LEU A 415 -20.71 4.66 -42.46
CA LEU A 415 -21.99 4.58 -41.76
C LEU A 415 -23.09 5.05 -42.72
N ALA A 416 -23.94 4.13 -43.16
CA ALA A 416 -25.11 4.46 -43.96
C ALA A 416 -26.32 4.67 -43.03
N VAL A 417 -26.89 5.87 -43.05
CA VAL A 417 -28.06 6.30 -42.29
C VAL A 417 -29.21 6.56 -43.25
N THR A 418 -30.25 5.72 -43.20
CA THR A 418 -31.39 5.80 -44.11
C THR A 418 -32.60 6.40 -43.41
N PHE A 419 -33.22 7.40 -44.05
CA PHE A 419 -34.55 7.90 -43.71
C PHE A 419 -35.57 7.40 -44.72
N GLU A 420 -36.52 6.61 -44.25
CA GLU A 420 -37.59 6.05 -45.08
C GLU A 420 -38.81 5.74 -44.20
N ASP A 421 -40.01 6.06 -44.67
CA ASP A 421 -41.29 5.73 -44.00
C ASP A 421 -41.34 6.16 -42.51
N GLY A 422 -40.85 7.36 -42.16
CA GLY A 422 -40.83 7.85 -40.79
C GLY A 422 -39.83 7.14 -39.88
N ARG A 423 -38.93 6.31 -40.42
CA ARG A 423 -37.91 5.57 -39.67
C ARG A 423 -36.51 6.07 -40.00
N LEU A 424 -35.62 5.91 -39.03
CA LEU A 424 -34.17 6.07 -39.18
C LEU A 424 -33.50 4.73 -38.88
N THR A 425 -32.77 4.19 -39.85
CA THR A 425 -32.00 2.93 -39.73
C THR A 425 -30.53 3.14 -40.07
N THR A 426 -29.66 2.27 -39.54
CA THR A 426 -28.22 2.26 -39.83
C THR A 426 -27.79 0.89 -40.38
N ASN A 427 -26.77 0.85 -41.25
CA ASN A 427 -26.18 -0.40 -41.73
C ASN A 427 -25.42 -1.21 -40.66
N ILE A 428 -25.16 -0.63 -39.49
CA ILE A 428 -24.58 -1.33 -38.34
C ILE A 428 -25.70 -1.92 -37.47
N ALA A 429 -25.80 -3.25 -37.49
CA ALA A 429 -26.61 -4.00 -36.54
C ALA A 429 -26.00 -3.95 -35.15
N VAL A 430 -26.87 -3.94 -34.14
CA VAL A 430 -26.50 -3.49 -32.81
C VAL A 430 -26.63 -4.63 -31.80
N GLU A 431 -25.51 -5.12 -31.25
CA GLU A 431 -25.54 -6.19 -30.24
C GLU A 431 -24.54 -5.97 -29.08
N GLY A 432 -25.05 -6.03 -27.85
CA GLY A 432 -24.25 -6.22 -26.64
C GLY A 432 -23.88 -4.95 -25.89
N TYR A 433 -23.11 -5.15 -24.82
CA TYR A 433 -22.47 -4.08 -24.08
C TYR A 433 -21.12 -3.76 -24.72
N ARG A 434 -20.75 -2.48 -24.69
CA ARG A 434 -19.46 -1.95 -25.11
C ARG A 434 -19.01 -0.91 -24.10
N VAL A 435 -17.73 -0.94 -23.78
CA VAL A 435 -17.09 -0.01 -22.86
C VAL A 435 -16.16 0.87 -23.68
N ARG A 436 -16.41 2.17 -23.67
CA ARG A 436 -15.57 3.15 -24.37
C ARG A 436 -14.71 3.93 -23.39
N SER A 437 -13.44 4.09 -23.72
CA SER A 437 -12.49 4.88 -22.94
C SER A 437 -12.69 6.38 -23.18
N ARG A 438 -12.29 7.21 -22.22
CA ARG A 438 -12.19 8.67 -22.35
C ARG A 438 -10.86 9.16 -21.79
N SER A 439 -10.52 10.40 -22.12
CA SER A 439 -9.27 11.06 -21.74
C SER A 439 -9.17 11.46 -20.26
N SER A 440 -10.25 11.35 -19.47
CA SER A 440 -10.27 11.76 -18.06
C SER A 440 -11.05 10.79 -17.15
N SER A 441 -10.64 10.66 -15.88
CA SER A 441 -11.35 9.82 -14.91
C SER A 441 -12.78 10.33 -14.62
N PRO A 442 -13.77 9.44 -14.38
CA PRO A 442 -13.68 7.99 -14.57
C PRO A 442 -13.67 7.59 -16.05
N HIS A 443 -12.71 6.75 -16.44
CA HIS A 443 -12.24 6.62 -17.82
C HIS A 443 -13.15 5.78 -18.72
N TYR A 444 -14.15 5.08 -18.20
CA TYR A 444 -14.86 4.04 -18.96
C TYR A 444 -16.37 4.18 -18.89
N HIS A 445 -16.99 4.35 -20.06
CA HIS A 445 -18.44 4.53 -20.19
C HIS A 445 -19.09 3.33 -20.86
N LEU A 446 -20.25 2.93 -20.36
CA LEU A 446 -21.01 1.78 -20.81
C LEU A 446 -22.10 2.19 -21.78
N PHE A 447 -22.00 1.60 -22.95
CA PHE A 447 -23.00 1.66 -24.00
C PHE A 447 -23.61 0.28 -24.13
N ARG A 448 -24.92 0.23 -24.28
CA ARG A 448 -25.59 -0.94 -24.83
C ARG A 448 -26.25 -0.49 -26.10
N ASN A 449 -25.96 -1.22 -27.16
CA ASN A 449 -26.50 -0.90 -28.44
C ASN A 449 -26.15 0.52 -28.94
N PHE A 450 -24.91 0.95 -28.74
CA PHE A 450 -24.39 2.31 -29.00
C PHE A 450 -25.11 3.45 -28.26
N ALA A 451 -26.07 3.14 -27.39
CA ALA A 451 -26.72 4.10 -26.51
C ALA A 451 -26.19 3.94 -25.08
N PRO A 452 -25.95 5.04 -24.36
CA PRO A 452 -25.60 5.00 -22.94
C PRO A 452 -26.61 4.20 -22.11
N VAL A 453 -26.13 3.34 -21.23
CA VAL A 453 -27.01 2.51 -20.39
C VAL A 453 -26.52 2.49 -18.95
N ARG A 454 -27.46 2.66 -18.01
CA ARG A 454 -27.16 2.39 -16.61
C ARG A 454 -27.19 0.90 -16.35
N TYR A 455 -26.13 0.38 -15.73
CA TYR A 455 -25.99 -1.03 -15.43
C TYR A 455 -25.47 -1.25 -14.02
N SER A 456 -25.76 -2.43 -13.47
CA SER A 456 -25.15 -2.94 -12.23
C SER A 456 -24.67 -4.35 -12.50
N GLY A 457 -23.36 -4.56 -12.42
CA GLY A 457 -22.76 -5.83 -12.80
C GLY A 457 -21.34 -5.65 -13.32
N ILE A 458 -20.74 -6.76 -13.69
CA ILE A 458 -19.45 -6.83 -14.37
C ILE A 458 -19.72 -6.94 -15.87
N VAL A 459 -19.02 -6.15 -16.68
CA VAL A 459 -19.02 -6.24 -18.15
C VAL A 459 -17.61 -6.60 -18.59
N GLU A 460 -17.50 -7.62 -19.43
CA GLU A 460 -16.27 -7.98 -20.12
C GLU A 460 -16.26 -7.34 -21.50
N ASP A 461 -15.23 -6.55 -21.78
CA ASP A 461 -14.99 -5.96 -23.10
C ASP A 461 -13.48 -5.85 -23.34
N GLN A 462 -13.04 -6.17 -24.56
CA GLN A 462 -11.61 -6.16 -24.96
C GLN A 462 -10.67 -6.83 -23.94
N ASP A 463 -11.02 -8.04 -23.47
CA ASP A 463 -10.28 -8.83 -22.48
C ASP A 463 -10.10 -8.16 -21.10
N ARG A 464 -10.91 -7.14 -20.78
CA ARG A 464 -10.93 -6.45 -19.47
C ARG A 464 -12.29 -6.53 -18.82
N ARG A 465 -12.30 -6.52 -17.48
CA ARG A 465 -13.52 -6.47 -16.65
C ARG A 465 -13.75 -5.07 -16.13
N PHE A 466 -14.97 -4.56 -16.35
CA PHE A 466 -15.42 -3.25 -15.89
C PHE A 466 -16.60 -3.42 -14.94
N PHE A 467 -16.58 -2.68 -13.83
CA PHE A 467 -17.52 -2.85 -12.73
C PHE A 467 -18.48 -1.66 -12.66
N PHE A 468 -19.78 -1.92 -12.66
CA PHE A 468 -20.80 -0.87 -12.66
C PHE A 468 -21.74 -1.01 -11.47
N LYS A 469 -22.16 0.13 -10.91
CA LYS A 469 -23.16 0.22 -9.84
C LYS A 469 -24.21 1.28 -10.16
N ASN A 470 -25.29 0.85 -10.81
CA ASN A 470 -26.38 1.68 -11.33
C ASN A 470 -25.88 2.94 -12.08
N SER A 471 -24.85 2.74 -12.89
CA SER A 471 -24.09 3.80 -13.55
C SER A 471 -23.86 3.45 -15.00
N PHE A 472 -23.71 4.48 -15.84
CA PHE A 472 -23.16 4.35 -17.19
C PHE A 472 -21.63 4.51 -17.18
N VAL A 473 -21.02 4.71 -16.00
CA VAL A 473 -19.57 4.82 -15.82
C VAL A 473 -19.06 3.71 -14.93
N ALA A 474 -17.92 3.13 -15.28
CA ALA A 474 -17.25 2.12 -14.49
C ALA A 474 -16.75 2.71 -13.16
N LEU A 475 -16.68 1.86 -12.14
CA LEU A 475 -16.12 2.18 -10.85
C LEU A 475 -14.59 2.18 -10.91
N GLU A 476 -14.00 3.17 -10.28
CA GLU A 476 -12.56 3.30 -10.02
C GLU A 476 -12.38 3.59 -8.54
N ASP A 477 -11.27 3.17 -7.95
CA ASP A 477 -10.94 3.38 -6.54
C ASP A 477 -12.09 3.03 -5.58
N ALA A 478 -12.92 2.03 -5.93
CA ALA A 478 -14.06 1.61 -5.12
C ALA A 478 -14.02 0.14 -4.69
N TRP A 479 -14.74 -0.16 -3.59
CA TRP A 479 -15.17 -1.51 -3.27
C TRP A 479 -16.42 -1.88 -4.07
N TYR A 480 -16.42 -3.09 -4.64
CA TYR A 480 -17.56 -3.66 -5.34
C TYR A 480 -17.96 -5.00 -4.72
N THR A 481 -19.24 -5.32 -4.67
CA THR A 481 -19.72 -6.62 -4.19
C THR A 481 -21.01 -6.99 -4.89
N ASP A 482 -21.06 -8.22 -5.40
CA ASP A 482 -22.23 -8.84 -6.02
C ASP A 482 -22.30 -10.34 -5.66
N GLY A 483 -23.04 -11.13 -6.45
CA GLY A 483 -23.16 -12.57 -6.26
C GLY A 483 -21.89 -13.37 -6.59
N SER A 484 -20.94 -12.79 -7.34
CA SER A 484 -19.69 -13.43 -7.74
C SER A 484 -18.59 -13.25 -6.68
N GLY A 485 -18.57 -12.12 -5.97
CA GLY A 485 -17.56 -11.87 -4.96
C GLY A 485 -17.55 -10.44 -4.44
N THR A 486 -16.52 -10.16 -3.64
CA THR A 486 -16.17 -8.81 -3.19
C THR A 486 -14.84 -8.44 -3.82
N TYR A 487 -14.72 -7.25 -4.37
CA TYR A 487 -13.55 -6.76 -5.10
C TYR A 487 -13.16 -5.39 -4.55
N ARG A 488 -11.86 -5.08 -4.60
CA ARG A 488 -11.35 -3.72 -4.49
C ARG A 488 -10.79 -3.34 -5.85
N LEU A 489 -11.20 -2.20 -6.39
CA LEU A 489 -10.71 -1.69 -7.67
C LEU A 489 -9.60 -0.65 -7.44
N ASP A 490 -8.63 -0.57 -8.35
CA ASP A 490 -7.61 0.48 -8.38
C ASP A 490 -8.09 1.74 -9.13
N SER A 491 -7.17 2.69 -9.35
CA SER A 491 -7.44 3.95 -10.05
C SER A 491 -7.78 3.78 -11.52
N ASP A 492 -7.42 2.64 -12.13
CA ASP A 492 -7.75 2.30 -13.52
C ASP A 492 -9.02 1.43 -13.61
N GLY A 493 -9.67 1.16 -12.47
CA GLY A 493 -10.87 0.34 -12.37
C GLY A 493 -10.60 -1.17 -12.45
N LEU A 494 -9.33 -1.60 -12.37
CA LEU A 494 -8.95 -3.01 -12.39
C LEU A 494 -9.06 -3.61 -10.98
N PRO A 495 -9.48 -4.88 -10.86
CA PRO A 495 -9.57 -5.53 -9.57
C PRO A 495 -8.16 -5.80 -9.01
N LEU A 496 -7.93 -5.45 -7.75
CA LEU A 496 -6.70 -5.77 -7.05
C LEU A 496 -6.54 -7.29 -6.85
N GLU A 497 -5.29 -7.74 -6.90
CA GLU A 497 -4.90 -9.15 -6.80
C GLU A 497 -3.87 -9.36 -5.67
N GLY A 498 -3.78 -10.57 -5.14
CA GLY A 498 -2.78 -10.96 -4.15
C GLY A 498 -2.89 -10.21 -2.82
N PHE A 499 -1.77 -10.04 -2.13
CA PHE A 499 -1.72 -9.38 -0.82
C PHE A 499 -1.72 -7.86 -0.97
N GLN A 500 -2.69 -7.20 -0.34
CA GLN A 500 -2.89 -5.75 -0.45
C GLN A 500 -3.09 -5.11 0.92
N THR A 501 -2.66 -3.85 1.07
CA THR A 501 -2.92 -3.04 2.26
C THR A 501 -3.85 -1.90 1.88
N ILE A 502 -5.02 -1.83 2.53
CA ILE A 502 -6.08 -0.86 2.25
C ILE A 502 -6.56 -0.32 3.60
N ASP A 503 -6.50 1.00 3.79
CA ASP A 503 -6.93 1.68 5.03
C ASP A 503 -6.34 1.03 6.30
N ASP A 504 -5.00 0.87 6.32
CA ASP A 504 -4.23 0.24 7.40
C ASP A 504 -4.58 -1.22 7.72
N LYS A 505 -5.38 -1.88 6.88
CA LYS A 505 -5.73 -3.30 6.99
C LYS A 505 -5.13 -4.08 5.83
N ARG A 506 -4.66 -5.30 6.12
CA ARG A 506 -4.14 -6.21 5.10
C ARG A 506 -5.24 -7.18 4.65
N TYR A 507 -5.35 -7.38 3.34
CA TYR A 507 -6.30 -8.26 2.66
C TYR A 507 -5.55 -9.16 1.67
N CYS A 508 -6.20 -10.24 1.25
CA CYS A 508 -5.71 -11.09 0.19
C CYS A 508 -6.83 -11.32 -0.84
N PHE A 509 -6.53 -11.03 -2.09
CA PHE A 509 -7.42 -11.23 -3.23
C PHE A 509 -6.89 -12.41 -4.04
N ASP A 510 -7.80 -13.22 -4.56
CA ASP A 510 -7.48 -14.32 -5.46
C ASP A 510 -6.77 -13.79 -6.72
N GLU A 511 -5.64 -14.38 -7.09
CA GLU A 511 -4.78 -13.88 -8.18
C GLU A 511 -5.38 -14.11 -9.58
N GLU A 512 -6.31 -15.04 -9.74
CA GLU A 512 -6.94 -15.30 -11.04
C GLU A 512 -8.22 -14.47 -11.21
N THR A 513 -9.00 -14.34 -10.13
CA THR A 513 -10.34 -13.75 -10.20
C THR A 513 -10.41 -12.35 -9.61
N GLY A 514 -9.47 -11.92 -8.77
CA GLY A 514 -9.50 -10.66 -8.02
C GLY A 514 -10.53 -10.65 -6.87
N VAL A 515 -11.10 -11.82 -6.52
CA VAL A 515 -12.10 -11.93 -5.45
C VAL A 515 -11.41 -11.91 -4.08
N LEU A 516 -11.90 -11.06 -3.17
CA LEU A 516 -11.44 -11.01 -1.79
C LEU A 516 -11.64 -12.36 -1.10
N LEU A 517 -10.54 -12.92 -0.60
CA LEU A 517 -10.56 -14.10 0.26
C LEU A 517 -11.16 -13.70 1.61
N LYS A 518 -12.35 -14.24 1.93
CA LYS A 518 -13.08 -13.93 3.17
C LYS A 518 -13.50 -15.18 3.94
N GLY A 519 -13.88 -14.97 5.19
CA GLY A 519 -14.31 -16.02 6.10
C GLY A 519 -13.12 -16.64 6.86
N PRO A 520 -13.33 -17.08 8.12
CA PRO A 520 -12.23 -17.48 8.99
C PRO A 520 -11.43 -18.67 8.44
N ARG A 521 -10.22 -18.44 7.94
CA ARG A 521 -9.37 -19.47 7.34
C ARG A 521 -7.88 -19.16 7.50
N TRP A 522 -7.07 -20.21 7.41
CA TRP A 522 -5.62 -20.06 7.29
C TRP A 522 -5.23 -19.95 5.81
N ILE A 523 -4.26 -19.11 5.51
CA ILE A 523 -3.62 -18.97 4.19
C ILE A 523 -2.10 -18.91 4.36
N GLU A 524 -1.37 -19.16 3.28
CA GLU A 524 0.10 -19.23 3.28
C GLU A 524 0.65 -18.54 2.02
N ASP A 525 1.82 -17.90 2.14
CA ASP A 525 2.56 -17.30 1.00
C ASP A 525 3.82 -18.10 0.61
N GLY A 526 3.90 -19.35 1.10
CA GLY A 526 5.05 -20.23 0.94
C GLY A 526 6.16 -20.03 1.98
N THR A 527 6.18 -18.93 2.72
CA THR A 527 7.16 -18.66 3.79
C THR A 527 6.48 -18.53 5.16
N SER A 528 5.32 -17.89 5.20
CA SER A 528 4.58 -17.56 6.41
C SER A 528 3.13 -18.01 6.31
N ARG A 529 2.51 -18.18 7.47
CA ARG A 529 1.10 -18.54 7.62
C ARG A 529 0.32 -17.39 8.24
N PHE A 530 -0.85 -17.09 7.71
CA PHE A 530 -1.69 -15.96 8.13
C PHE A 530 -3.12 -16.41 8.41
N ARG A 531 -3.82 -15.67 9.26
CA ARG A 531 -5.22 -15.93 9.58
C ARG A 531 -6.09 -14.83 8.99
N ILE A 532 -7.01 -15.20 8.08
CA ILE A 532 -8.05 -14.30 7.57
C ILE A 532 -9.24 -14.34 8.54
N THR A 533 -9.82 -13.16 8.81
CA THR A 533 -11.01 -12.99 9.66
C THR A 533 -12.31 -13.07 8.83
N ALA A 534 -13.47 -12.88 9.48
CA ALA A 534 -14.76 -12.96 8.80
C ALA A 534 -14.94 -11.90 7.70
N ASP A 535 -14.36 -10.71 7.87
CA ASP A 535 -14.47 -9.59 6.92
C ASP A 535 -13.40 -9.62 5.81
N GLY A 536 -12.49 -10.60 5.83
CA GLY A 536 -11.40 -10.75 4.85
C GLY A 536 -10.09 -10.07 5.26
N SER A 537 -10.08 -9.29 6.34
CA SER A 537 -8.84 -8.72 6.86
C SER A 537 -7.98 -9.74 7.60
N PHE A 538 -6.68 -9.47 7.71
CA PHE A 538 -5.74 -10.32 8.44
C PHE A 538 -5.89 -10.11 9.95
N ALA A 539 -5.93 -11.20 10.71
CA ALA A 539 -5.90 -11.15 12.16
C ALA A 539 -4.52 -10.73 12.68
N SER A 540 -4.48 -10.02 13.80
CA SER A 540 -3.27 -9.62 14.50
C SER A 540 -3.41 -9.84 16.02
N GLY A 541 -2.27 -9.97 16.70
CA GLY A 541 -2.18 -10.26 18.12
C GLY A 541 -2.60 -11.69 18.49
N TRP A 542 -3.04 -11.86 19.73
CA TRP A 542 -3.56 -13.15 20.23
C TRP A 542 -4.90 -13.48 19.58
N HIS A 543 -4.97 -14.66 18.95
CA HIS A 543 -6.17 -15.13 18.26
C HIS A 543 -6.50 -16.57 18.65
N LEU A 544 -7.76 -16.83 18.98
CA LEU A 544 -8.24 -18.15 19.39
C LEU A 544 -8.84 -18.88 18.19
N VAL A 545 -8.30 -20.05 17.85
CA VAL A 545 -8.78 -20.91 16.76
C VAL A 545 -9.00 -22.30 17.32
N GLU A 546 -10.25 -22.78 17.26
CA GLU A 546 -10.63 -24.14 17.70
C GLU A 546 -10.15 -24.50 19.12
N GLY A 547 -10.12 -23.51 20.03
CA GLY A 547 -9.71 -23.70 21.42
C GLY A 547 -8.21 -23.55 21.68
N LEU A 548 -7.40 -23.29 20.65
CA LEU A 548 -5.96 -23.06 20.76
C LEU A 548 -5.61 -21.60 20.46
N TRP A 549 -4.69 -21.03 21.23
CA TRP A 549 -4.23 -19.66 21.06
C TRP A 549 -3.04 -19.60 20.09
N TYR A 550 -3.08 -18.65 19.18
CA TYR A 550 -2.03 -18.34 18.23
C TYR A 550 -1.65 -16.86 18.37
N TRP A 551 -0.40 -16.52 18.07
CA TRP A 551 0.04 -15.13 17.98
C TRP A 551 0.30 -14.79 16.51
N LEU A 552 -0.35 -13.74 16.03
CA LEU A 552 -0.17 -13.17 14.69
C LEU A 552 0.53 -11.83 14.87
N ASP A 553 1.73 -11.68 14.34
CA ASP A 553 2.54 -10.48 14.54
C ASP A 553 1.79 -9.21 14.06
N PRO A 554 1.60 -8.17 14.88
CA PRO A 554 0.80 -7.01 14.46
C PRO A 554 1.36 -6.18 13.30
N GLN A 555 2.64 -6.34 12.94
CA GLN A 555 3.26 -5.59 11.84
C GLN A 555 3.24 -6.39 10.54
N THR A 556 3.58 -7.67 10.63
CA THR A 556 3.74 -8.57 9.47
C THR A 556 2.53 -9.47 9.25
N TYR A 557 1.67 -9.62 10.26
CA TYR A 557 0.52 -10.53 10.35
C TYR A 557 0.89 -12.01 10.33
N ALA A 558 2.18 -12.34 10.27
CA ALA A 558 2.66 -13.72 10.23
C ALA A 558 2.42 -14.40 11.58
N MET A 559 2.00 -15.66 11.52
CA MET A 559 1.88 -16.51 12.70
C MET A 559 3.26 -16.79 13.29
N ALA A 560 3.43 -16.51 14.57
CA ALA A 560 4.66 -16.82 15.28
C ALA A 560 4.76 -18.32 15.63
N THR A 561 5.99 -18.83 15.59
CA THR A 561 6.37 -20.17 16.06
C THR A 561 7.60 -20.04 16.97
N GLY A 562 7.77 -20.95 17.91
CA GLY A 562 8.93 -20.95 18.79
C GLY A 562 8.83 -20.00 19.97
N TRP A 563 9.92 -19.30 20.27
CA TRP A 563 9.99 -18.37 21.40
C TRP A 563 9.29 -17.06 21.05
N LEU A 564 8.38 -16.61 21.92
CA LEU A 564 7.69 -15.34 21.78
C LEU A 564 7.77 -14.54 23.09
N GLU A 565 7.98 -13.24 22.98
CA GLU A 565 7.87 -12.32 24.10
C GLU A 565 6.83 -11.24 23.78
N VAL A 566 5.83 -11.09 24.65
CA VAL A 566 4.77 -10.08 24.55
C VAL A 566 4.52 -9.51 25.93
N ASP A 567 4.53 -8.18 26.06
CA ASP A 567 4.28 -7.45 27.30
C ASP A 567 5.18 -7.91 28.47
N GLY A 568 6.45 -8.19 28.19
CA GLY A 568 7.44 -8.65 29.18
C GLY A 568 7.21 -10.08 29.69
N LYS A 569 6.33 -10.85 29.04
CA LYS A 569 6.09 -12.27 29.33
C LYS A 569 6.60 -13.12 28.18
N ARG A 570 7.19 -14.26 28.52
CA ARG A 570 7.69 -15.22 27.55
C ARG A 570 6.73 -16.39 27.38
N TYR A 571 6.53 -16.80 26.13
CA TYR A 571 5.65 -17.88 25.70
C TYR A 571 6.41 -18.83 24.77
N VAL A 572 5.85 -20.02 24.58
CA VAL A 572 6.31 -20.97 23.56
C VAL A 572 5.14 -21.33 22.67
N LEU A 573 5.34 -21.12 21.37
CA LEU A 573 4.44 -21.54 20.30
C LEU A 573 5.07 -22.78 19.66
N GLU A 574 4.28 -23.82 19.48
CA GLU A 574 4.70 -25.04 18.81
C GLU A 574 4.92 -24.81 17.31
N ASP A 575 5.40 -25.82 16.60
CA ASP A 575 5.70 -25.73 15.16
C ASP A 575 4.45 -25.44 14.31
N ASP A 576 3.26 -25.83 14.78
CA ASP A 576 1.99 -25.48 14.16
C ASP A 576 1.45 -24.10 14.58
N GLY A 577 2.18 -23.40 15.45
CA GLY A 577 1.87 -22.07 16.00
C GLY A 577 1.03 -22.07 17.27
N ALA A 578 0.54 -23.23 17.74
CA ALA A 578 -0.30 -23.28 18.93
C ALA A 578 0.50 -22.95 20.19
N MET A 579 -0.02 -22.06 21.03
CA MET A 579 0.58 -21.69 22.30
C MET A 579 0.48 -22.85 23.28
N ALA A 580 1.63 -23.28 23.81
CA ALA A 580 1.66 -24.25 24.90
C ALA A 580 1.11 -23.61 26.20
N ALA A 581 0.18 -24.30 26.86
CA ALA A 581 -0.41 -23.86 28.12
C ALA A 581 -0.64 -25.03 29.07
N ASP A 582 -0.52 -24.75 30.37
CA ASP A 582 -0.75 -25.66 31.50
C ASP A 582 0.02 -26.99 31.43
N ARG A 583 1.29 -26.94 31.01
CA ARG A 583 2.13 -28.13 30.86
C ARG A 583 3.62 -27.84 30.91
N TRP A 584 4.40 -28.91 31.07
CA TRP A 584 5.84 -28.90 30.85
C TRP A 584 6.16 -28.82 29.36
N ILE A 585 7.22 -28.07 29.04
CA ILE A 585 7.76 -27.88 27.69
C ILE A 585 9.23 -28.24 27.75
N GLN A 586 9.72 -28.99 26.76
CA GLN A 586 11.12 -29.32 26.63
C GLN A 586 11.68 -28.68 25.36
N ARG A 587 12.72 -27.85 25.51
CA ARG A 587 13.37 -27.15 24.39
C ARG A 587 14.81 -26.84 24.76
N ASP A 588 15.71 -26.89 23.78
CA ASP A 588 17.14 -26.55 23.96
C ASP A 588 17.82 -27.36 25.09
N GLY A 589 17.36 -28.60 25.31
CA GLY A 589 17.84 -29.48 26.38
C GLY A 589 17.37 -29.11 27.80
N GLN A 590 16.51 -28.10 27.93
CA GLN A 590 15.97 -27.61 29.20
C GLN A 590 14.46 -27.85 29.29
N ARG A 591 13.92 -27.77 30.51
CA ARG A 591 12.47 -27.87 30.76
C ARG A 591 11.92 -26.56 31.32
N TYR A 592 10.74 -26.19 30.86
CA TYR A 592 10.03 -24.97 31.23
C TYR A 592 8.58 -25.31 31.60
N TRP A 593 7.96 -24.53 32.47
CA TRP A 593 6.54 -24.67 32.78
C TRP A 593 5.74 -23.53 32.16
N ALA A 594 4.85 -23.84 31.21
CA ALA A 594 3.86 -22.89 30.74
C ALA A 594 2.64 -22.92 31.66
N SER A 595 2.27 -21.74 32.18
CA SER A 595 1.07 -21.58 33.01
C SER A 595 -0.22 -21.77 32.19
N ALA A 596 -1.38 -21.74 32.85
CA ALA A 596 -2.67 -21.78 32.17
C ALA A 596 -2.87 -20.63 31.16
N SER A 597 -2.19 -19.50 31.35
CA SER A 597 -2.19 -18.40 30.38
C SER A 597 -1.10 -18.53 29.31
N GLY A 598 -0.36 -19.65 29.27
CA GLY A 598 0.78 -19.91 28.39
C GLY A 598 2.10 -19.23 28.77
N ALA A 599 2.04 -18.17 29.58
CA ALA A 599 3.24 -17.49 30.05
C ALA A 599 4.11 -18.45 30.88
N LEU A 600 5.42 -18.43 30.63
CA LEU A 600 6.39 -19.23 31.36
C LEU A 600 6.46 -18.78 32.82
N SER A 601 6.43 -19.76 33.72
CA SER A 601 6.56 -19.53 35.16
C SER A 601 8.03 -19.37 35.58
N THR A 602 8.24 -18.58 36.63
CA THR A 602 9.51 -18.42 37.33
C THR A 602 9.29 -18.59 38.83
N GLY A 603 10.38 -18.82 39.57
CA GLY A 603 10.37 -19.07 41.00
C GLY A 603 9.81 -20.44 41.37
N TRP A 604 9.31 -20.55 42.60
CA TRP A 604 8.72 -21.77 43.14
C TRP A 604 7.41 -22.10 42.46
N LYS A 605 7.31 -23.31 41.89
CA LYS A 605 6.13 -23.82 41.25
C LYS A 605 5.74 -25.19 41.80
N LEU A 606 4.52 -25.28 42.31
CA LEU A 606 3.89 -26.55 42.66
C LEU A 606 3.19 -27.13 41.42
N VAL A 607 3.54 -28.37 41.06
CA VAL A 607 2.87 -29.15 40.02
C VAL A 607 2.48 -30.49 40.62
N GLY A 608 1.18 -30.76 40.72
CA GLY A 608 0.67 -31.88 41.53
C GLY A 608 1.02 -31.67 43.01
N ASP A 609 1.77 -32.59 43.59
CA ASP A 609 2.25 -32.59 44.98
C ASP A 609 3.75 -32.26 45.11
N ARG A 610 4.40 -31.83 44.01
CA ARG A 610 5.86 -31.65 43.93
C ARG A 610 6.23 -30.21 43.63
N TRP A 611 7.24 -29.71 44.34
CA TRP A 611 7.81 -28.39 44.13
C TRP A 611 8.96 -28.42 43.13
N TYR A 612 9.01 -27.39 42.30
CA TYR A 612 10.04 -27.14 41.30
C TYR A 612 10.51 -25.70 41.43
N TRP A 613 11.78 -25.46 41.16
CA TRP A 613 12.33 -24.11 41.03
C TRP A 613 12.59 -23.79 39.57
N LEU A 614 12.01 -22.69 39.08
CA LEU A 614 12.15 -22.20 37.71
C LEU A 614 13.00 -20.94 37.79
N ASP A 615 14.19 -20.94 37.20
CA ASP A 615 15.15 -19.85 37.34
C ASP A 615 14.55 -18.52 36.82
N PRO A 616 14.53 -17.43 37.60
CA PRO A 616 13.90 -16.17 37.18
C PRO A 616 14.54 -15.47 35.98
N GLN A 617 15.78 -15.80 35.63
CA GLN A 617 16.48 -15.19 34.49
C GLN A 617 16.29 -16.00 33.21
N THR A 618 16.37 -17.32 33.33
CA THR A 618 16.38 -18.24 32.19
C THR A 618 15.07 -18.98 31.98
N TYR A 619 14.16 -18.94 32.96
CA TYR A 619 12.90 -19.70 33.05
C TYR A 619 13.08 -21.22 33.15
N ALA A 620 14.32 -21.71 33.06
CA ALA A 620 14.61 -23.13 33.05
C ALA A 620 14.38 -23.72 34.44
N MET A 621 13.83 -24.93 34.47
CA MET A 621 13.71 -25.74 35.67
C MET A 621 15.10 -26.11 36.18
N ALA A 622 15.40 -25.81 37.43
CA ALA A 622 16.66 -26.15 38.04
C ALA A 622 16.75 -27.64 38.39
N THR A 623 17.93 -28.22 38.19
CA THR A 623 18.31 -29.57 38.62
C THR A 623 19.67 -29.49 39.32
N GLY A 624 19.91 -30.35 40.30
CA GLY A 624 21.11 -30.29 41.13
C GLY A 624 21.06 -29.13 42.14
N TRP A 625 22.24 -28.66 42.56
CA TRP A 625 22.39 -27.60 43.57
C TRP A 625 22.21 -26.19 42.96
N TYR A 626 21.36 -25.36 43.56
CA TYR A 626 21.15 -23.95 43.18
C TYR A 626 20.90 -23.08 44.42
N LYS A 627 21.06 -21.75 44.28
CA LYS A 627 20.77 -20.80 45.37
C LYS A 627 19.46 -20.06 45.14
N VAL A 628 18.64 -19.99 46.17
CA VAL A 628 17.45 -19.12 46.24
C VAL A 628 17.67 -18.15 47.38
N THR A 629 17.68 -16.84 47.10
CA THR A 629 17.88 -15.79 48.11
C THR A 629 19.10 -15.99 49.04
N GLY A 630 20.17 -16.61 48.52
CA GLY A 630 21.41 -16.90 49.27
C GLY A 630 21.48 -18.30 49.87
N GLU A 631 20.36 -19.02 49.96
CA GLU A 631 20.26 -20.36 50.54
C GLU A 631 20.43 -21.46 49.51
N TRP A 632 21.23 -22.48 49.83
CA TRP A 632 21.42 -23.64 48.97
C TRP A 632 20.21 -24.57 49.01
N ASN A 633 19.70 -24.86 47.83
CA ASN A 633 18.60 -25.77 47.55
C ASN A 633 19.07 -26.83 46.55
N TRP A 634 18.40 -27.97 46.55
CA TRP A 634 18.70 -29.04 45.61
C TRP A 634 17.42 -29.60 45.00
N SER A 635 17.48 -29.89 43.71
CA SER A 635 16.45 -30.63 42.98
C SER A 635 17.06 -31.87 42.33
N ASP A 636 16.29 -32.95 42.22
CA ASP A 636 16.74 -34.16 41.53
C ASP A 636 16.80 -33.99 40.00
N SER A 637 17.14 -35.06 39.27
CA SER A 637 17.24 -35.04 37.81
C SER A 637 15.90 -34.77 37.10
N GLU A 638 14.78 -34.96 37.79
CA GLU A 638 13.44 -34.62 37.30
C GLU A 638 13.03 -33.19 37.71
N GLY A 639 13.88 -32.47 38.45
CA GLY A 639 13.68 -31.10 38.91
C GLY A 639 12.88 -30.96 40.22
N VAL A 640 12.52 -32.08 40.85
CA VAL A 640 11.75 -32.06 42.10
C VAL A 640 12.66 -31.59 43.23
N TRP A 641 12.22 -30.57 43.95
CA TRP A 641 12.94 -30.01 45.09
C TRP A 641 12.85 -30.89 46.33
N HIS A 642 13.95 -30.97 47.05
CA HIS A 642 14.06 -31.66 48.35
C HIS A 642 14.60 -30.69 49.42
N PRO A 643 14.08 -30.70 50.65
CA PRO A 643 14.59 -29.86 51.74
C PRO A 643 15.82 -30.45 52.43
N ASN A 644 16.67 -29.59 53.00
CA ASN A 644 17.65 -30.02 54.01
C ASN A 644 16.92 -30.27 55.34
N GLU A 645 17.32 -31.28 56.12
CA GLU A 645 16.62 -31.62 57.37
C GLU A 645 17.51 -32.21 58.46
N TRP A 646 17.24 -31.82 59.71
CA TRP A 646 17.76 -32.50 60.90
C TRP A 646 17.04 -33.83 61.08
N LYS A 647 17.80 -34.91 61.18
CA LYS A 647 17.29 -36.26 61.43
C LYS A 647 17.84 -36.79 62.74
N ARG A 648 17.09 -37.72 63.34
CA ARG A 648 17.47 -38.36 64.60
C ARG A 648 17.16 -39.84 64.57
N ASP A 649 18.07 -40.63 65.10
CA ASP A 649 17.88 -42.04 65.41
C ASP A 649 18.34 -42.36 66.86
N ALA A 650 18.58 -43.64 67.14
CA ALA A 650 19.06 -44.08 68.44
C ALA A 650 20.52 -43.67 68.74
N ALA A 651 21.34 -43.41 67.71
CA ALA A 651 22.75 -43.05 67.84
C ALA A 651 22.93 -41.54 68.01
N GLY A 652 22.09 -40.71 67.40
CA GLY A 652 22.13 -39.26 67.61
C GLY A 652 21.37 -38.45 66.58
N TRP A 653 21.66 -37.14 66.56
CA TRP A 653 21.19 -36.23 65.51
C TRP A 653 22.20 -36.17 64.37
N TRP A 654 21.76 -36.11 63.12
CA TRP A 654 22.60 -35.75 61.97
C TRP A 654 21.85 -34.77 61.07
N TYR A 655 22.59 -34.09 60.21
CA TYR A 655 22.00 -33.18 59.23
C TYR A 655 22.03 -33.81 57.84
N ALA A 656 20.86 -34.10 57.28
CA ALA A 656 20.74 -34.58 55.91
C ALA A 656 20.62 -33.39 54.98
N TRP A 657 21.56 -33.26 54.05
CA TRP A 657 21.42 -32.37 52.91
C TRP A 657 20.30 -32.88 52.00
N ALA A 658 19.71 -31.96 51.26
CA ALA A 658 18.61 -32.22 50.33
C ALA A 658 18.93 -33.28 49.27
N ASP A 659 20.20 -33.44 48.90
CA ASP A 659 20.66 -34.49 47.98
C ASP A 659 20.85 -35.87 48.64
N GLY A 660 20.50 -36.00 49.92
CA GLY A 660 20.62 -37.20 50.73
C GLY A 660 22.00 -37.41 51.36
N THR A 661 22.99 -36.55 51.07
CA THR A 661 24.30 -36.60 51.72
C THR A 661 24.25 -36.00 53.13
N TYR A 662 25.32 -36.14 53.91
CA TYR A 662 25.39 -35.59 55.27
C TYR A 662 26.85 -35.28 55.65
N PRO A 663 27.09 -34.28 56.52
CA PRO A 663 28.44 -33.89 56.91
C PRO A 663 29.06 -34.92 57.84
N THR A 664 30.33 -35.28 57.58
CA THR A 664 31.14 -36.14 58.49
C THR A 664 32.46 -35.44 58.80
N SER A 665 32.98 -35.62 60.01
CA SER A 665 34.27 -35.06 60.46
C SER A 665 34.48 -33.56 60.18
N SER A 666 33.41 -32.78 60.08
CA SER A 666 33.46 -31.36 59.72
C SER A 666 32.68 -30.45 60.68
N TRP A 667 32.97 -29.16 60.58
CA TRP A 667 32.15 -28.08 61.12
C TRP A 667 31.16 -27.61 60.05
N GLN A 668 29.91 -27.34 60.42
CA GLN A 668 28.91 -26.75 59.53
C GLN A 668 28.20 -25.60 60.22
N LEU A 669 28.04 -24.49 59.50
CA LEU A 669 27.21 -23.38 59.91
C LEU A 669 25.79 -23.66 59.40
N ILE A 670 24.86 -23.95 60.32
CA ILE A 670 23.47 -24.29 60.01
C ILE A 670 22.60 -23.29 60.77
N ASP A 671 21.73 -22.58 60.06
CA ASP A 671 20.84 -21.56 60.63
C ASP A 671 21.55 -20.52 61.52
N GLY A 672 22.79 -20.16 61.16
CA GLY A 672 23.60 -19.15 61.86
C GLY A 672 24.42 -19.68 63.05
N GLU A 673 24.32 -20.97 63.37
CA GLU A 673 25.05 -21.60 64.48
C GLU A 673 26.04 -22.65 63.97
N TRP A 674 27.22 -22.73 64.60
CA TRP A 674 28.21 -23.73 64.23
C TRP A 674 27.95 -25.06 64.94
N TYR A 675 27.85 -26.13 64.16
CA TYR A 675 27.72 -27.50 64.62
C TYR A 675 28.94 -28.31 64.18
N ARG A 676 29.32 -29.30 64.98
CA ARG A 676 30.40 -30.24 64.66
C ARG A 676 29.80 -31.63 64.49
N PHE A 677 30.19 -32.36 63.44
CA PHE A 677 29.72 -33.72 63.16
C PHE A 677 30.84 -34.75 63.22
N ASP A 678 30.68 -35.82 63.99
CA ASP A 678 31.70 -36.84 64.17
C ASP A 678 32.03 -37.62 62.88
N GLY A 679 32.90 -38.63 62.98
CA GLY A 679 33.31 -39.45 61.84
C GLY A 679 32.20 -40.26 61.19
N SER A 680 31.09 -40.48 61.89
CA SER A 680 29.90 -41.18 61.39
C SER A 680 28.82 -40.21 60.91
N GLY A 681 29.00 -38.91 61.14
CA GLY A 681 28.09 -37.85 60.73
C GLY A 681 27.08 -37.42 61.79
N TYR A 682 27.24 -37.88 63.04
CA TYR A 682 26.37 -37.46 64.14
C TYR A 682 26.89 -36.17 64.80
N MET A 683 25.96 -35.30 65.16
CA MET A 683 26.21 -34.01 65.80
C MET A 683 26.85 -34.21 67.18
N CYS A 684 27.99 -33.54 67.40
CA CYS A 684 28.71 -33.55 68.67
C CYS A 684 28.01 -32.66 69.71
N THR A 685 28.03 -33.09 70.97
CA THR A 685 27.60 -32.32 72.14
C THR A 685 28.67 -32.42 73.23
N GLY A 686 28.73 -31.43 74.13
CA GLY A 686 29.74 -31.33 75.17
C GLY A 686 31.10 -30.85 74.67
N TRP A 687 32.17 -31.20 75.39
CA TRP A 687 33.54 -30.88 74.99
C TRP A 687 33.96 -31.67 73.75
N CYS A 688 34.39 -30.96 72.71
CA CYS A 688 34.84 -31.54 71.46
C CYS A 688 36.24 -31.04 71.10
N LEU A 689 37.14 -31.99 70.82
CA LEU A 689 38.48 -31.69 70.30
C LEU A 689 38.44 -31.67 68.77
N ALA A 690 38.72 -30.51 68.17
CA ALA A 690 38.77 -30.34 66.72
C ALA A 690 39.99 -29.49 66.33
N GLY A 691 40.78 -29.94 65.35
CA GLY A 691 41.96 -29.20 64.90
C GLY A 691 43.00 -28.92 66.00
N GLY A 692 43.06 -29.77 67.03
CA GLY A 692 43.95 -29.59 68.18
C GLY A 692 43.48 -28.56 69.22
N ARG A 693 42.25 -28.03 69.10
CA ARG A 693 41.65 -27.09 70.05
C ARG A 693 40.35 -27.66 70.63
N TRP A 694 40.06 -27.31 71.87
CA TRP A 694 38.81 -27.68 72.53
C TRP A 694 37.72 -26.67 72.27
N TYR A 695 36.50 -27.16 72.04
CA TYR A 695 35.28 -26.39 71.84
C TYR A 695 34.19 -26.98 72.73
N TYR A 696 33.18 -26.18 73.05
CA TYR A 696 32.01 -26.66 73.78
C TYR A 696 30.76 -26.52 72.93
N LEU A 697 30.12 -27.65 72.65
CA LEU A 697 28.85 -27.74 71.93
C LEU A 697 27.76 -27.96 72.98
N ALA A 698 26.71 -27.14 73.01
CA ALA A 698 25.65 -27.31 74.00
C ALA A 698 24.77 -28.54 73.68
N GLY A 699 23.71 -28.77 74.49
CA GLY A 699 22.83 -29.92 74.31
C GLY A 699 22.03 -29.93 73.00
N ASP A 700 21.88 -28.76 72.37
CA ASP A 700 21.35 -28.57 71.02
C ASP A 700 22.42 -28.76 69.93
N GLY A 701 23.69 -28.94 70.30
CA GLY A 701 24.84 -29.12 69.41
C GLY A 701 25.48 -27.81 68.91
N ALA A 702 24.90 -26.66 69.22
CA ALA A 702 25.44 -25.38 68.80
C ALA A 702 26.70 -25.02 69.61
N MET A 703 27.72 -24.54 68.91
CA MET A 703 28.98 -24.10 69.51
C MET A 703 28.76 -22.88 70.40
N ARG A 704 29.32 -22.91 71.60
CA ARG A 704 29.28 -21.77 72.53
C ARG A 704 30.53 -20.93 72.41
N ILE A 705 30.37 -19.65 72.74
CA ILE A 705 31.40 -18.61 72.73
C ILE A 705 31.45 -17.89 74.08
N GLY A 706 32.55 -17.20 74.37
CA GLY A 706 32.71 -16.44 75.61
C GLY A 706 32.68 -17.28 76.89
N TRP A 707 32.22 -16.69 78.01
CA TRP A 707 32.19 -17.35 79.32
C TRP A 707 31.14 -18.45 79.39
N GLN A 708 31.57 -19.67 79.72
CA GLN A 708 30.69 -20.83 79.88
C GLN A 708 30.95 -21.50 81.23
N ARG A 709 29.87 -21.83 81.95
CA ARG A 709 29.97 -22.60 83.20
C ARG A 709 29.60 -24.05 82.93
N VAL A 710 30.57 -24.95 83.04
CA VAL A 710 30.42 -26.38 82.75
C VAL A 710 30.86 -27.16 83.98
N ASP A 711 30.01 -28.07 84.46
CA ASP A 711 30.25 -28.92 85.64
C ASP A 711 30.72 -28.17 86.90
N GLY A 712 30.26 -26.92 87.06
CA GLY A 712 30.55 -26.08 88.22
C GLY A 712 31.71 -25.10 88.03
N GLU A 713 32.59 -25.34 87.05
CA GLU A 713 33.75 -24.53 86.73
C GLU A 713 33.47 -23.53 85.59
N TRP A 714 34.18 -22.40 85.59
CA TRP A 714 34.08 -21.40 84.53
C TRP A 714 35.19 -21.59 83.49
N TYR A 715 34.84 -21.48 82.22
CA TYR A 715 35.73 -21.56 81.07
C TYR A 715 35.50 -20.33 80.19
N TYR A 716 36.54 -19.88 79.49
CA TYR A 716 36.43 -18.84 78.48
C TYR A 716 36.69 -19.42 77.09
N LEU A 717 35.70 -19.35 76.22
CA LEU A 717 35.79 -19.72 74.81
C LEU A 717 36.03 -18.44 73.97
N GLY A 718 36.57 -18.60 72.75
CA GLY A 718 36.66 -17.50 71.79
C GLY A 718 35.32 -16.75 71.67
N ASP A 719 35.37 -15.43 71.57
CA ASP A 719 34.23 -14.52 71.72
C ASP A 719 33.60 -14.09 70.38
N SER A 720 34.04 -14.71 69.28
CA SER A 720 33.44 -14.59 67.95
C SER A 720 32.81 -15.92 67.54
N VAL A 721 31.73 -15.84 66.76
CA VAL A 721 31.07 -16.98 66.12
C VAL A 721 32.04 -17.86 65.32
N ASP A 722 33.17 -17.32 64.84
CA ASP A 722 34.17 -18.06 64.06
C ASP A 722 35.35 -18.63 64.87
N ASP A 723 35.49 -18.31 66.16
CA ASP A 723 36.67 -18.69 66.95
C ASP A 723 36.37 -19.82 67.93
N GLY A 724 35.34 -19.69 68.78
CA GLY A 724 34.76 -20.73 69.68
C GLY A 724 35.70 -21.54 70.58
N ALA A 725 37.01 -21.40 70.44
CA ALA A 725 38.01 -22.28 71.01
C ALA A 725 38.27 -21.90 72.47
N MET A 726 38.37 -22.91 73.32
CA MET A 726 38.71 -22.77 74.73
C MET A 726 40.05 -22.07 74.90
N ARG A 727 40.09 -21.05 75.75
CA ARG A 727 41.27 -20.28 76.10
C ARG A 727 41.93 -20.84 77.36
N THR A 728 43.25 -20.74 77.39
CA THR A 728 44.10 -21.00 78.56
C THR A 728 45.02 -19.79 78.80
N GLY A 729 45.67 -19.74 79.96
CA GLY A 729 46.56 -18.64 80.37
C GLY A 729 45.82 -17.35 80.72
N TRP A 730 46.56 -16.23 80.71
CA TRP A 730 46.00 -14.90 80.99
C TRP A 730 45.09 -14.42 79.87
N GLN A 731 43.87 -14.00 80.21
CA GLN A 731 42.90 -13.44 79.28
C GLN A 731 42.36 -12.12 79.82
N LYS A 732 42.37 -11.08 78.98
CA LYS A 732 41.79 -9.78 79.32
C LYS A 732 40.40 -9.70 78.72
N VAL A 733 39.37 -9.78 79.56
CA VAL A 733 37.97 -9.75 79.14
C VAL A 733 37.29 -8.54 79.77
N SER A 734 36.70 -7.70 78.94
CA SER A 734 36.03 -6.44 79.36
C SER A 734 36.88 -5.57 80.28
N GLY A 735 38.20 -5.51 80.02
CA GLY A 735 39.15 -4.68 80.77
C GLY A 735 39.71 -5.32 82.05
N GLN A 736 39.25 -6.51 82.45
CA GLN A 736 39.73 -7.24 83.61
C GLN A 736 40.56 -8.45 83.19
N TRP A 737 41.63 -8.73 83.92
CA TRP A 737 42.45 -9.92 83.71
C TRP A 737 41.87 -11.12 84.45
N TYR A 738 41.86 -12.26 83.79
CA TYR A 738 41.49 -13.56 84.31
C TYR A 738 42.61 -14.54 83.98
N PHE A 739 42.79 -15.57 84.79
CA PHE A 739 43.73 -16.65 84.47
C PHE A 739 42.96 -17.95 84.29
N LEU A 740 43.10 -18.57 83.13
CA LEU A 740 42.52 -19.86 82.79
C LEU A 740 43.65 -20.91 82.90
N GLU A 741 43.44 -21.95 83.69
CA GLU A 741 44.43 -23.01 83.87
C GLU A 741 44.62 -23.84 82.58
N ASP A 742 45.58 -24.76 82.56
CA ASP A 742 45.84 -25.61 81.38
C ASP A 742 44.62 -26.47 80.99
N SER A 743 43.76 -26.79 81.97
CA SER A 743 42.46 -27.44 81.77
C SER A 743 41.39 -26.51 81.17
N GLY A 744 41.67 -25.21 81.07
CA GLY A 744 40.73 -24.16 80.69
C GLY A 744 39.89 -23.59 81.85
N ALA A 745 39.97 -24.18 83.04
CA ALA A 745 39.20 -23.73 84.20
C ALA A 745 39.71 -22.38 84.73
N MET A 746 38.80 -21.47 85.06
CA MET A 746 39.12 -20.15 85.57
C MET A 746 39.64 -20.23 87.01
N ALA A 747 40.84 -19.71 87.22
CA ALA A 747 41.46 -19.69 88.53
C ALA A 747 40.80 -18.65 89.46
N THR A 748 40.68 -19.03 90.73
CA THR A 748 40.31 -18.15 91.84
C THR A 748 41.32 -18.30 92.99
N GLY A 749 41.36 -17.32 93.90
CA GLY A 749 42.26 -17.29 95.05
C GLY A 749 43.72 -16.96 94.69
N TRP A 750 44.63 -17.29 95.61
CA TRP A 750 46.08 -17.09 95.40
C TRP A 750 46.64 -18.08 94.39
N LYS A 751 47.31 -17.57 93.35
CA LYS A 751 47.98 -18.37 92.33
C LYS A 751 49.37 -17.85 92.06
N ARG A 752 50.33 -18.78 91.94
CA ARG A 752 51.70 -18.45 91.55
C ARG A 752 51.86 -18.69 90.05
N ILE A 753 51.96 -17.60 89.29
CA ILE A 753 51.96 -17.59 87.82
C ILE A 753 53.22 -16.87 87.35
N GLY A 754 54.01 -17.47 86.46
CA GLY A 754 55.22 -16.85 85.94
C GLY A 754 56.27 -16.48 87.00
N GLY A 755 56.24 -17.11 88.17
CA GLY A 755 57.17 -16.85 89.28
C GLY A 755 56.67 -15.86 90.35
N ALA A 756 55.64 -15.07 90.06
CA ALA A 756 55.02 -14.12 90.98
C ALA A 756 53.68 -14.63 91.53
N TRP A 757 53.26 -14.12 92.69
CA TRP A 757 51.94 -14.40 93.27
C TRP A 757 50.92 -13.38 92.78
N TYR A 758 49.72 -13.86 92.45
CA TYR A 758 48.55 -13.06 92.08
C TYR A 758 47.36 -13.53 92.92
N TYR A 759 46.44 -12.62 93.21
CA TYR A 759 45.16 -12.97 93.81
C TYR A 759 44.04 -12.77 92.80
N LEU A 760 43.35 -13.86 92.45
CA LEU A 760 42.16 -13.84 91.61
C LEU A 760 40.95 -13.83 92.55
N THR A 761 40.04 -12.87 92.37
CA THR A 761 38.87 -12.73 93.26
C THR A 761 37.90 -13.92 93.13
N GLY A 762 36.83 -13.94 93.93
CA GLY A 762 35.77 -14.96 93.79
C GLY A 762 35.07 -14.95 92.42
N SER A 763 35.13 -13.85 91.67
CA SER A 763 34.67 -13.78 90.28
C SER A 763 35.77 -14.11 89.26
N GLY A 764 36.97 -14.47 89.71
CA GLY A 764 38.13 -14.82 88.88
C GLY A 764 38.95 -13.63 88.36
N SER A 765 38.50 -12.39 88.59
CA SER A 765 39.22 -11.21 88.14
C SER A 765 40.50 -11.01 88.96
N MET A 766 41.61 -10.66 88.32
CA MET A 766 42.87 -10.32 88.97
C MET A 766 42.70 -9.07 89.84
N ALA A 767 43.03 -9.19 91.12
CA ALA A 767 43.02 -8.07 92.04
C ALA A 767 44.29 -7.21 91.86
N VAL A 768 44.15 -5.92 92.20
CA VAL A 768 45.21 -4.90 92.18
C VAL A 768 45.16 -4.08 93.46
N GLY A 769 46.25 -3.39 93.78
CA GLY A 769 46.36 -2.55 94.99
C GLY A 769 46.20 -3.33 96.30
N TRP A 770 45.68 -2.67 97.34
CA TRP A 770 45.50 -3.25 98.68
C TRP A 770 44.38 -4.29 98.73
N GLN A 771 44.69 -5.48 99.23
CA GLN A 771 43.74 -6.58 99.38
C GLN A 771 43.83 -7.20 100.77
N LYS A 772 42.68 -7.36 101.43
CA LYS A 772 42.59 -8.06 102.72
C LYS A 772 42.12 -9.49 102.49
N VAL A 773 43.01 -10.46 102.72
CA VAL A 773 42.74 -11.89 102.47
C VAL A 773 43.09 -12.69 103.71
N GLY A 774 42.15 -13.50 104.21
CA GLY A 774 42.40 -14.33 105.39
C GLY A 774 42.68 -13.57 106.70
N GLY A 775 42.33 -12.28 106.77
CA GLY A 775 42.58 -11.42 107.93
C GLY A 775 43.80 -10.51 107.78
N GLU A 776 44.72 -10.85 106.89
CA GLU A 776 45.97 -10.12 106.63
C GLU A 776 45.84 -9.17 105.43
N TRP A 777 46.58 -8.07 105.44
CA TRP A 777 46.66 -7.13 104.32
C TRP A 777 47.82 -7.48 103.39
N TYR A 778 47.58 -7.41 102.09
CA TYR A 778 48.56 -7.62 101.02
C TYR A 778 48.50 -6.44 100.07
N TYR A 779 49.63 -6.13 99.43
CA TYR A 779 49.69 -5.13 98.37
C TYR A 779 50.04 -5.80 97.04
N LEU A 780 49.14 -5.70 96.07
CA LEU A 780 49.36 -6.09 94.68
C LEU A 780 49.75 -4.84 93.88
N GLY A 781 50.28 -5.01 92.66
CA GLY A 781 50.61 -3.86 91.82
C GLY A 781 49.41 -2.91 91.63
N ASP A 782 49.72 -1.62 91.44
CA ASP A 782 48.73 -0.53 91.51
C ASP A 782 48.14 -0.15 90.13
N SER A 783 48.48 -0.92 89.09
CA SER A 783 48.00 -0.75 87.72
C SER A 783 47.01 -1.87 87.39
N PRO A 784 45.93 -1.60 86.62
CA PRO A 784 45.02 -2.65 86.15
C PRO A 784 45.71 -3.77 85.35
N ASP A 785 46.93 -3.54 84.86
CA ASP A 785 47.74 -4.52 84.12
C ASP A 785 48.85 -5.18 84.95
N ASP A 786 48.93 -4.91 86.26
CA ASP A 786 49.95 -5.43 87.15
C ASP A 786 49.36 -5.84 88.50
N GLY A 787 48.93 -7.10 88.62
CA GLY A 787 48.41 -7.67 89.87
C GLY A 787 49.43 -8.45 90.68
N ALA A 788 50.73 -8.32 90.38
CA ALA A 788 51.75 -9.12 91.07
C ALA A 788 51.91 -8.64 92.53
N MET A 789 51.91 -9.59 93.46
CA MET A 789 52.08 -9.36 94.89
C MET A 789 53.44 -8.73 95.19
N ARG A 790 53.44 -7.67 95.98
CA ARG A 790 54.64 -6.95 96.40
C ARG A 790 55.15 -7.47 97.74
N THR A 791 56.47 -7.41 97.89
CA THR A 791 57.21 -7.71 99.13
C THR A 791 58.20 -6.57 99.42
N GLY A 792 58.71 -6.48 100.64
CA GLY A 792 59.61 -5.43 101.08
C GLY A 792 58.92 -4.08 101.30
N TRP A 793 59.73 -3.00 101.36
CA TRP A 793 59.23 -1.64 101.51
C TRP A 793 58.55 -1.12 100.24
N GLN A 794 57.33 -0.64 100.35
CA GLN A 794 56.53 -0.09 99.26
C GLN A 794 56.00 1.29 99.64
N LYS A 795 56.10 2.25 98.71
CA LYS A 795 55.56 3.60 98.91
C LYS A 795 54.25 3.72 98.16
N VAL A 796 53.15 3.86 98.89
CA VAL A 796 51.78 3.90 98.35
C VAL A 796 51.11 5.19 98.83
N GLY A 797 50.61 6.00 97.90
CA GLY A 797 49.96 7.27 98.24
C GLY A 797 50.83 8.26 99.03
N GLY A 798 52.16 8.14 98.93
CA GLY A 798 53.13 8.96 99.68
C GLY A 798 53.61 8.36 101.00
N THR A 799 52.94 7.32 101.51
CA THR A 799 53.24 6.64 102.77
C THR A 799 54.02 5.35 102.53
N TRP A 800 54.99 5.05 103.39
CA TRP A 800 55.76 3.80 103.33
C TRP A 800 55.08 2.70 104.14
N TYR A 801 55.03 1.50 103.56
CA TYR A 801 54.54 0.26 104.16
C TYR A 801 55.57 -0.84 103.95
N PHE A 802 55.63 -1.82 104.84
CA PHE A 802 56.48 -3.00 104.65
C PHE A 802 55.63 -4.25 104.50
N LEU A 803 55.93 -5.04 103.46
CA LEU A 803 55.29 -6.32 103.18
C LEU A 803 56.33 -7.43 103.43
N HIS A 804 56.02 -8.42 104.25
CA HIS A 804 56.90 -9.56 104.50
C HIS A 804 57.14 -10.39 103.23
N GLU A 805 58.07 -11.35 103.26
CA GLU A 805 58.28 -12.28 102.13
C GLU A 805 57.02 -13.10 101.78
N SER A 806 56.15 -13.33 102.77
CA SER A 806 54.82 -13.93 102.58
C SER A 806 53.82 -12.99 101.89
N GLY A 807 54.16 -11.71 101.72
CA GLY A 807 53.30 -10.64 101.21
C GLY A 807 52.45 -9.94 102.27
N ALA A 808 52.37 -10.47 103.49
CA ALA A 808 51.56 -9.88 104.56
C ALA A 808 52.15 -8.55 105.03
N MET A 809 51.32 -7.53 105.21
CA MET A 809 51.71 -6.20 105.66
C MET A 809 52.09 -6.22 107.14
N ALA A 810 53.29 -5.73 107.45
CA ALA A 810 53.69 -5.48 108.82
C ALA A 810 52.84 -4.36 109.44
N HIS A 811 52.43 -4.53 110.69
CA HIS A 811 51.69 -3.51 111.45
C HIS A 811 52.02 -3.61 112.95
N SER A 812 51.97 -2.48 113.65
CA SER A 812 52.27 -2.36 115.09
C SER A 812 53.61 -2.98 115.50
N CYS A 813 54.63 -2.86 114.67
CA CYS A 813 55.91 -3.51 114.91
C CYS A 813 57.10 -2.75 114.32
N TRP A 814 58.29 -3.08 114.83
CA TRP A 814 59.56 -2.63 114.27
C TRP A 814 59.95 -3.50 113.07
N VAL A 815 60.25 -2.86 111.94
CA VAL A 815 60.83 -3.43 110.74
C VAL A 815 62.24 -2.87 110.57
N GLY A 816 63.23 -3.60 111.07
CA GLY A 816 64.60 -3.09 111.16
C GLY A 816 64.68 -1.88 112.09
N SER A 817 65.14 -0.75 111.58
CA SER A 817 65.23 0.51 112.34
C SER A 817 64.01 1.43 112.18
N TYR A 818 62.92 0.94 111.59
CA TYR A 818 61.71 1.73 111.30
C TYR A 818 60.53 1.10 112.03
N TYR A 819 59.58 1.91 112.50
CA TYR A 819 58.35 1.41 113.10
C TYR A 819 57.16 1.66 112.17
N VAL A 820 56.29 0.66 112.03
CA VAL A 820 55.01 0.77 111.34
C VAL A 820 53.86 0.68 112.36
N ASP A 821 52.90 1.59 112.27
CA ASP A 821 51.77 1.65 113.22
C ASP A 821 50.71 0.56 112.96
N GLY A 822 49.59 0.58 113.69
CA GLY A 822 48.51 -0.39 113.53
C GLY A 822 47.80 -0.37 112.16
N SER A 823 48.00 0.68 111.37
CA SER A 823 47.56 0.76 109.97
C SER A 823 48.62 0.27 108.98
N GLY A 824 49.81 -0.08 109.45
CA GLY A 824 50.98 -0.46 108.66
C GLY A 824 51.78 0.71 108.10
N ALA A 825 51.36 1.95 108.37
CA ALA A 825 52.05 3.15 107.92
C ALA A 825 53.35 3.35 108.71
N MET A 826 54.44 3.64 108.01
CA MET A 826 55.72 3.99 108.65
C MET A 826 55.58 5.31 109.41
N VAL A 827 55.90 5.26 110.70
CA VAL A 827 55.88 6.43 111.59
C VAL A 827 57.13 7.28 111.36
N THR A 828 56.96 8.61 111.32
CA THR A 828 58.05 9.59 111.18
C THR A 828 57.91 10.70 112.21
N ASP A 829 59.03 11.24 112.69
CA ASP A 829 59.11 12.37 113.62
C ASP A 829 58.27 12.18 114.90
N ALA A 830 58.37 11.00 115.52
CA ALA A 830 57.55 10.64 116.68
C ALA A 830 58.28 9.69 117.64
N TRP A 831 57.81 9.65 118.88
CA TRP A 831 58.20 8.65 119.87
C TRP A 831 57.30 7.43 119.79
N VAL A 832 57.88 6.24 119.73
CA VAL A 832 57.18 4.96 119.74
C VAL A 832 57.85 4.04 120.75
N ASP A 833 57.09 3.56 121.74
CA ASP A 833 57.55 2.61 122.76
C ASP A 833 58.88 2.99 123.43
N GLY A 834 59.12 4.29 123.63
CA GLY A 834 60.33 4.83 124.25
C GLY A 834 61.50 5.07 123.30
N TYR A 835 61.33 4.91 121.98
CA TYR A 835 62.32 5.18 120.96
C TYR A 835 61.84 6.30 120.02
N TYR A 836 62.68 7.28 119.70
CA TYR A 836 62.33 8.35 118.76
C TYR A 836 62.74 7.97 117.34
N VAL A 837 61.80 8.08 116.39
CA VAL A 837 62.08 7.99 114.95
C VAL A 837 62.12 9.39 114.34
N ASP A 838 63.13 9.65 113.52
CA ASP A 838 63.35 10.96 112.91
C ASP A 838 62.36 11.25 111.75
N ALA A 839 62.51 12.40 111.09
CA ALA A 839 61.66 12.80 109.95
C ALA A 839 61.77 11.85 108.73
N THR A 840 62.77 10.97 108.68
CA THR A 840 62.90 9.91 107.67
C THR A 840 62.28 8.59 108.12
N GLY A 841 61.81 8.52 109.38
CA GLY A 841 61.23 7.35 110.03
C GLY A 841 62.24 6.40 110.66
N ARG A 842 63.54 6.74 110.59
CA ARG A 842 64.59 5.89 111.15
C ARG A 842 64.75 6.16 112.63
N TRP A 843 64.90 5.12 113.42
CA TRP A 843 65.24 5.23 114.84
C TRP A 843 66.54 6.02 115.03
N ASP A 844 66.46 7.10 115.81
CA ASP A 844 67.59 7.90 116.25
C ASP A 844 67.99 7.49 117.68
N PRO A 845 69.07 6.71 117.85
CA PRO A 845 69.52 6.27 119.17
C PRO A 845 70.17 7.38 120.00
N SER A 846 70.34 8.61 119.45
CA SER A 846 70.90 9.75 120.18
C SER A 846 69.86 10.55 120.96
N LYS A 847 68.57 10.23 120.79
CA LYS A 847 67.43 10.91 121.39
C LYS A 847 66.90 10.19 122.62
#